data_AF-I7BLF2-F1
#
_entry.id   AF-I7BLF2-F1
#
_cell.length_a   1.000
_cell.length_b   1.000
_cell.length_c   1.000
_cell.angle_alpha   90.00
_cell.angle_beta   90.00
_cell.angle_gamma   90.00
#
_symmetry.space_group_name_H-M   'P 1'
#
loop_
_entity.id
_entity.type
_entity.pdbx_description
1 polymer ?
#
loop_
_entity_poly.entity_id
_entity_poly.type
_entity_poly.pdbx_seq_one_letter_code
_entity_poly.pdbx_strand_id
1 'polypeptide(L)'
;IKQLEKAGITELEVPTEYLYGRVLAKDMIDQSTGEVLVECNTELTEEVVTKILDAGVKDIETLYTNDLDCGPFMSDTLRIDPTRTPLEALVEIYRMMRPGEPPTKESAENLFNNLFFSEERYDLSAVGRMKLNRRLGREESTGEGTLTHDDIIDVLKTLIAIRNGQGQVDDIDNLGNRRVRCVGEMAENQFRVGLVRVERAVRERLSLAESEGLMPQDLINAKPVAAAVKEFFGSSQLSQFMDQNNPLSEVTHKRRISALGPGGLTRERAGFEVRDVHPTHYGRVCPIETPEGPNIGLINSLATYARSNSYGFLESPYRKVVDGVVTDEVVYLSAIEESNYVIAQASAATDEGKRLTDELVTVRHQNEFTVAPPEAVNFMDVSPRQVVSVAASLIPFLEHDDANRALMGANMQRQAVPTLKSQVPLVGTGVERTVAQDSGVCVTARRGGVIESVDAARIVVRVNNEETEAGDAGVDIYNLTKYTRSNQNTCINQRSIVRQGDVIARGDVLADGPSVDLGELALGQNMRIAFMPWNGYNFEDSILISEKVVQEDRLTTIHIQELTCVARDTKLGSEEITADIPNVGESALSKLDESGIVYIGAEVGPGDILVGKVTPKGETQLTPEEKLLRAIFGEKASDVKDTSQRVPTGTRGTVIDVQVFTR
;
A
#
# COMPACT_ATOMS: atom_id res chain seq x y z
N ILE A 1 -28.06 38.59 -31.54
CA ILE A 1 -28.58 37.55 -30.63
C ILE A 1 -29.44 38.16 -29.52
N LYS A 2 -28.90 38.87 -28.51
CA LYS A 2 -29.73 39.50 -27.44
C LYS A 2 -30.86 40.41 -27.92
N GLN A 3 -30.69 41.12 -29.04
CA GLN A 3 -31.75 41.92 -29.66
C GLN A 3 -32.81 41.08 -30.39
N LEU A 4 -32.43 39.91 -30.94
CA LEU A 4 -33.35 38.94 -31.56
C LEU A 4 -34.17 38.20 -30.49
N GLU A 5 -33.54 37.79 -29.39
CA GLU A 5 -34.22 37.19 -28.23
C GLU A 5 -35.24 38.18 -27.64
N LYS A 6 -34.85 39.45 -27.48
CA LYS A 6 -35.74 40.50 -26.97
C LYS A 6 -36.90 40.84 -27.92
N ALA A 7 -36.75 40.55 -29.21
CA ALA A 7 -37.78 40.70 -30.23
C ALA A 7 -38.64 39.44 -30.42
N GLY A 8 -38.29 38.31 -29.76
CA GLY A 8 -39.04 37.05 -29.84
C GLY A 8 -39.06 36.39 -31.23
N ILE A 9 -38.04 36.65 -32.06
CA ILE A 9 -37.99 36.13 -33.44
C ILE A 9 -37.57 34.66 -33.40
N THR A 10 -38.47 33.78 -33.83
CA THR A 10 -38.26 32.31 -33.90
C THR A 10 -37.89 31.81 -35.29
N GLU A 11 -38.20 32.57 -36.34
CA GLU A 11 -37.99 32.20 -37.74
C GLU A 11 -37.29 33.32 -38.50
N LEU A 12 -36.36 32.95 -39.38
CA LEU A 12 -35.59 33.87 -40.22
C LEU A 12 -35.55 33.31 -41.65
N GLU A 13 -35.79 34.17 -42.63
CA GLU A 13 -35.66 33.82 -44.04
C GLU A 13 -34.16 33.81 -44.40
N VAL A 14 -33.66 32.66 -44.86
CA VAL A 14 -32.26 32.45 -45.22
C VAL A 14 -32.14 32.05 -46.69
N PRO A 15 -31.07 32.44 -47.40
CA PRO A 15 -30.86 32.02 -48.79
C PRO A 15 -30.63 30.51 -48.87
N THR A 16 -31.02 29.91 -49.98
CA THR A 16 -30.85 28.46 -50.24
C THR A 16 -29.39 28.02 -50.15
N GLU A 17 -28.45 28.90 -50.49
CA GLU A 17 -27.01 28.67 -50.36
C GLU A 17 -26.57 28.37 -48.92
N TYR A 18 -27.32 28.83 -47.92
CA TYR A 18 -27.00 28.57 -46.51
C TYR A 18 -27.19 27.10 -46.12
N LEU A 19 -28.00 26.36 -46.88
CA LEU A 19 -28.18 24.92 -46.69
C LEU A 19 -26.98 24.13 -47.21
N TYR A 20 -26.17 24.68 -48.11
CA TYR A 20 -25.03 23.97 -48.68
C TYR A 20 -23.97 23.69 -47.62
N GLY A 21 -23.52 22.43 -47.55
CA GLY A 21 -22.57 21.96 -46.54
C GLY A 21 -23.19 21.65 -45.18
N ARG A 22 -24.50 21.88 -44.98
CA ARG A 22 -25.22 21.34 -43.81
C ARG A 22 -25.47 19.85 -44.00
N VAL A 23 -25.58 19.12 -42.89
CA VAL A 23 -25.76 17.66 -42.89
C VAL A 23 -27.17 17.31 -42.44
N LEU A 24 -27.80 16.38 -43.14
CA LEU A 24 -29.15 15.91 -42.86
C LEU A 24 -29.21 15.06 -41.58
N ALA A 25 -30.17 15.34 -40.68
CA ALA A 25 -30.25 14.66 -39.38
C ALA A 25 -31.03 13.32 -39.40
N LYS A 26 -31.97 13.15 -40.34
CA LYS A 26 -32.86 11.98 -40.43
C LYS A 26 -33.01 11.53 -41.88
N ASP A 27 -33.36 10.27 -42.09
CA ASP A 27 -33.71 9.78 -43.42
C ASP A 27 -34.91 10.57 -43.95
N MET A 28 -34.80 11.05 -45.19
CA MET A 28 -35.90 11.69 -45.89
C MET A 28 -36.59 10.67 -46.77
N ILE A 29 -37.88 10.45 -46.54
CA ILE A 29 -38.71 9.50 -47.29
C ILE A 29 -39.67 10.31 -48.18
N ASP A 30 -39.76 9.93 -49.44
CA ASP A 30 -40.77 10.47 -50.33
C ASP A 30 -42.15 9.88 -49.97
N GLN A 31 -43.09 10.74 -49.57
CA GLN A 31 -44.43 10.32 -49.17
C GLN A 31 -45.25 9.71 -50.30
N SER A 32 -44.88 9.96 -51.56
CA SER A 32 -45.61 9.46 -52.73
C SER A 32 -45.19 8.06 -53.19
N THR A 33 -43.89 7.73 -53.03
CA THR A 33 -43.30 6.45 -53.47
C THR A 33 -42.96 5.53 -52.31
N GLY A 34 -42.74 6.07 -51.11
CA GLY A 34 -42.27 5.34 -49.93
C GLY A 34 -40.79 4.97 -49.96
N GLU A 35 -40.04 5.43 -50.96
CA GLU A 35 -38.60 5.22 -51.08
C GLU A 35 -37.81 6.28 -50.30
N VAL A 36 -36.61 5.91 -49.83
CA VAL A 36 -35.69 6.84 -49.15
C VAL A 36 -35.08 7.76 -50.21
N LEU A 37 -35.43 9.04 -50.15
CA LEU A 37 -34.97 10.08 -51.06
C LEU A 37 -33.50 10.43 -50.82
N VAL A 38 -33.13 10.62 -49.54
CA VAL A 38 -31.79 10.93 -49.07
C VAL A 38 -31.58 10.24 -47.72
N GLU A 39 -30.47 9.50 -47.60
CA GLU A 39 -30.08 8.84 -46.35
C GLU A 39 -29.62 9.88 -45.31
N CYS A 40 -29.84 9.58 -44.02
CA CYS A 40 -29.35 10.38 -42.90
C CYS A 40 -27.82 10.56 -42.97
N ASN A 41 -27.34 11.65 -42.38
CA ASN A 41 -25.92 12.02 -42.36
C ASN A 41 -25.32 12.36 -43.76
N THR A 42 -26.16 12.53 -44.79
CA THR A 42 -25.73 13.03 -46.10
C THR A 42 -25.55 14.54 -46.07
N GLU A 43 -24.51 15.03 -46.74
CA GLU A 43 -24.23 16.46 -46.91
C GLU A 43 -25.11 17.07 -48.00
N LEU A 44 -25.72 18.22 -47.70
CA LEU A 44 -26.61 18.92 -48.61
C LEU A 44 -25.79 19.67 -49.66
N THR A 45 -25.74 19.10 -50.87
CA THR A 45 -25.23 19.76 -52.07
C THR A 45 -26.38 20.34 -52.89
N GLU A 46 -26.08 21.19 -53.88
CA GLU A 46 -27.10 21.78 -54.78
C GLU A 46 -28.00 20.72 -55.43
N GLU A 47 -27.43 19.59 -55.85
CA GLU A 47 -28.17 18.46 -56.43
C GLU A 47 -29.11 17.78 -55.43
N VAL A 48 -28.72 17.71 -54.16
CA VAL A 48 -29.54 17.08 -53.11
C VAL A 48 -30.68 18.03 -52.72
N VAL A 49 -30.41 19.33 -52.58
CA VAL A 49 -31.43 20.33 -52.24
C VAL A 49 -32.49 20.46 -53.34
N THR A 50 -32.10 20.44 -54.61
CA THR A 50 -33.05 20.44 -55.74
C THR A 50 -33.95 19.21 -55.75
N LYS A 51 -33.39 18.01 -55.52
CA LYS A 51 -34.19 16.78 -55.34
C LYS A 51 -35.19 16.87 -54.20
N ILE A 52 -34.80 17.47 -53.07
CA ILE A 52 -35.69 17.65 -51.92
C ILE A 52 -36.84 18.61 -52.24
N LEU A 53 -36.56 19.70 -52.96
CA LEU A 53 -37.56 20.67 -53.40
C LEU A 53 -38.55 20.06 -54.41
N ASP A 54 -38.06 19.27 -55.36
CA ASP A 54 -38.89 18.57 -56.36
C ASP A 54 -39.80 17.53 -55.72
N ALA A 55 -39.36 16.90 -54.62
CA ALA A 55 -40.16 15.99 -53.80
C ALA A 55 -41.21 16.71 -52.92
N GLY A 56 -41.22 18.05 -52.90
CA GLY A 56 -42.23 18.85 -52.20
C GLY A 56 -42.11 18.85 -50.67
N VAL A 57 -40.94 18.53 -50.11
CA VAL A 57 -40.72 18.51 -48.66
C VAL A 57 -40.62 19.93 -48.10
N LYS A 58 -41.33 20.19 -47.00
CA LYS A 58 -41.41 21.53 -46.37
C LYS A 58 -40.47 21.73 -45.18
N ASP A 59 -40.18 20.66 -44.45
CA ASP A 59 -39.39 20.70 -43.22
C ASP A 59 -38.14 19.84 -43.38
N ILE A 60 -36.98 20.41 -43.07
CA ILE A 60 -35.68 19.73 -43.13
C ILE A 60 -35.00 19.88 -41.77
N GLU A 61 -34.69 18.76 -41.13
CA GLU A 61 -33.88 18.73 -39.91
C GLU A 61 -32.40 18.59 -40.29
N THR A 62 -31.59 19.58 -39.90
CA THR A 62 -30.14 19.55 -40.11
C THR A 62 -29.40 19.43 -38.78
N LEU A 63 -28.21 18.82 -38.83
CA LEU A 63 -27.32 18.77 -37.67
C LEU A 63 -26.77 20.17 -37.40
N TYR A 64 -26.90 20.61 -36.15
CA TYR A 64 -26.28 21.86 -35.70
C TYR A 64 -24.80 21.64 -35.44
N THR A 65 -23.97 22.03 -36.42
CA THR A 65 -22.52 21.94 -36.36
C THR A 65 -21.89 23.32 -36.44
N ASN A 66 -20.86 23.53 -35.63
CA ASN A 66 -20.07 24.76 -35.53
C ASN A 66 -18.60 24.42 -35.23
N ASP A 67 -17.67 25.24 -35.71
CA ASP A 67 -16.23 25.01 -35.59
C ASP A 67 -15.70 25.21 -34.16
N LEU A 68 -16.46 25.89 -33.31
CA LEU A 68 -16.08 26.23 -31.93
C LEU A 68 -16.77 25.34 -30.90
N ASP A 69 -18.11 25.41 -30.83
CA ASP A 69 -18.85 24.85 -29.69
C ASP A 69 -19.48 23.48 -29.97
N CYS A 70 -19.64 23.08 -31.24
CA CYS A 70 -20.40 21.90 -31.66
C CYS A 70 -19.76 21.21 -32.87
N GLY A 71 -18.63 20.53 -32.67
CA GLY A 71 -17.93 19.86 -33.76
C GLY A 71 -18.70 18.67 -34.39
N PRO A 72 -18.53 18.40 -35.70
CA PRO A 72 -19.23 17.33 -36.43
C PRO A 72 -18.69 15.91 -36.15
N PHE A 73 -18.16 15.63 -34.97
CA PHE A 73 -17.37 14.40 -34.69
C PHE A 73 -18.13 13.09 -34.97
N MET A 74 -19.40 13.00 -34.54
CA MET A 74 -20.23 11.81 -34.78
C MET A 74 -20.62 11.66 -36.25
N SER A 75 -20.88 12.79 -36.94
CA SER A 75 -21.20 12.80 -38.36
C SER A 75 -20.04 12.25 -39.18
N ASP A 76 -18.83 12.72 -38.91
CA ASP A 76 -17.62 12.27 -39.60
C ASP A 76 -17.29 10.80 -39.28
N THR A 77 -17.49 10.39 -38.03
CA THR A 77 -17.28 8.99 -37.61
C THR A 77 -18.23 8.04 -38.35
N LEU A 78 -19.52 8.39 -38.46
CA LEU A 78 -20.51 7.60 -39.20
C LEU A 78 -20.23 7.52 -40.71
N ARG A 79 -19.54 8.50 -41.30
CA ARG A 79 -19.12 8.42 -42.72
C ARG A 79 -17.98 7.43 -42.94
N ILE A 80 -17.14 7.21 -41.93
CA ILE A 80 -16.00 6.28 -41.99
C ILE A 80 -16.45 4.85 -41.66
N ASP A 81 -17.48 4.69 -40.82
CA ASP A 81 -17.99 3.40 -40.39
C ASP A 81 -18.60 2.59 -41.56
N PRO A 82 -18.05 1.41 -41.89
CA PRO A 82 -18.60 0.58 -42.96
C PRO A 82 -19.84 -0.22 -42.54
N THR A 83 -20.18 -0.26 -41.25
CA THR A 83 -21.27 -1.09 -40.73
C THR A 83 -22.61 -0.35 -40.80
N ARG A 84 -23.68 -1.03 -41.22
CA ARG A 84 -25.03 -0.44 -41.32
C ARG A 84 -26.06 -1.13 -40.45
N THR A 85 -25.74 -2.31 -39.93
CA THR A 85 -26.64 -3.09 -39.07
C THR A 85 -25.98 -3.49 -37.75
N PRO A 86 -26.76 -3.70 -36.67
CA PRO A 86 -26.22 -4.18 -35.40
C PRO A 86 -25.45 -5.50 -35.53
N LEU A 87 -25.90 -6.39 -36.41
CA LEU A 87 -25.23 -7.67 -36.64
C LEU A 87 -23.85 -7.49 -37.29
N GLU A 88 -23.73 -6.61 -38.28
CA GLU A 88 -22.44 -6.30 -38.91
C GLU A 88 -21.48 -5.67 -37.90
N ALA A 89 -21.95 -4.74 -37.07
CA ALA A 89 -21.16 -4.14 -36.01
C ALA A 89 -20.65 -5.20 -35.00
N LEU A 90 -21.53 -6.10 -34.54
CA LEU A 90 -21.15 -7.19 -33.65
C LEU A 90 -20.13 -8.15 -34.29
N VAL A 91 -20.27 -8.43 -35.59
CA VAL A 91 -19.35 -9.26 -36.35
C VAL A 91 -17.96 -8.61 -36.45
N GLU A 92 -17.89 -7.30 -36.70
CA GLU A 92 -16.62 -6.57 -36.73
C GLU A 92 -15.95 -6.51 -35.35
N ILE A 93 -16.71 -6.30 -34.28
CA ILE A 93 -16.19 -6.40 -32.89
C ILE A 93 -15.63 -7.79 -32.63
N TYR A 94 -16.34 -8.84 -33.05
CA TYR A 94 -15.88 -10.23 -32.89
C TYR A 94 -14.56 -10.48 -33.64
N ARG A 95 -14.47 -10.03 -34.90
CA ARG A 95 -13.26 -10.17 -35.73
C ARG A 95 -12.05 -9.46 -35.13
N MET A 96 -12.25 -8.30 -34.52
CA MET A 96 -11.19 -7.55 -33.84
C MET A 96 -10.69 -8.29 -32.59
N MET A 97 -11.60 -8.80 -31.76
CA MET A 97 -11.25 -9.48 -30.51
C MET A 97 -10.69 -10.90 -30.72
N ARG A 98 -11.17 -11.60 -31.76
CA ARG A 98 -10.78 -12.97 -32.10
C ARG A 98 -10.41 -13.08 -33.59
N PRO A 99 -9.23 -12.58 -33.97
CA PRO A 99 -8.79 -12.62 -35.35
C PRO A 99 -8.61 -14.07 -35.82
N GLY A 100 -9.34 -14.45 -36.88
CA GLY A 100 -9.24 -15.76 -37.53
C GLY A 100 -10.32 -16.78 -37.17
N GLU A 101 -11.18 -16.50 -36.18
CA GLU A 101 -12.36 -17.33 -35.91
C GLU A 101 -13.55 -16.90 -36.78
N PRO A 102 -14.27 -17.82 -37.46
CA PRO A 102 -15.45 -17.45 -38.23
C PRO A 102 -16.57 -16.97 -37.29
N PRO A 103 -17.10 -15.75 -37.48
CA PRO A 103 -18.13 -15.20 -36.62
C PRO A 103 -19.48 -15.84 -36.92
N THR A 104 -20.15 -16.39 -35.91
CA THR A 104 -21.59 -16.72 -35.96
C THR A 104 -22.37 -15.66 -35.19
N LYS A 105 -23.63 -15.44 -35.56
CA LYS A 105 -24.52 -14.46 -34.88
C LYS A 105 -24.53 -14.67 -33.36
N GLU A 106 -24.79 -15.90 -32.93
CA GLU A 106 -24.86 -16.24 -31.50
C GLU A 106 -23.51 -16.02 -30.78
N SER A 107 -22.39 -16.38 -31.41
CA SER A 107 -21.06 -16.18 -30.80
C SER A 107 -20.72 -14.71 -30.66
N ALA A 108 -21.08 -13.88 -31.64
CA ALA A 108 -20.85 -12.44 -31.61
C ALA A 108 -21.72 -11.74 -30.55
N GLU A 109 -23.02 -12.04 -30.51
CA GLU A 109 -23.95 -11.53 -29.49
C GLU A 109 -23.52 -11.95 -28.08
N ASN A 110 -23.19 -13.23 -27.89
CA ASN A 110 -22.74 -13.74 -26.60
C ASN A 110 -21.40 -13.13 -26.18
N LEU A 111 -20.46 -12.90 -27.09
CA LEU A 111 -19.18 -12.27 -26.76
C LEU A 111 -19.39 -10.84 -26.27
N PHE A 112 -20.19 -10.04 -26.98
CA PHE A 112 -20.44 -8.64 -26.64
C PHE A 112 -21.18 -8.50 -25.30
N ASN A 113 -22.24 -9.29 -25.08
CA ASN A 113 -22.96 -9.33 -23.81
C ASN A 113 -22.04 -9.71 -22.64
N ASN A 114 -21.18 -10.71 -22.85
CA ASN A 114 -20.21 -11.15 -21.84
C ASN A 114 -19.08 -10.14 -21.57
N LEU A 115 -18.88 -9.15 -22.44
CA LEU A 115 -17.79 -8.19 -22.31
C LEU A 115 -18.09 -7.11 -21.27
N PHE A 116 -19.33 -6.60 -21.25
CA PHE A 116 -19.71 -5.42 -20.46
C PHE A 116 -21.00 -5.58 -19.63
N PHE A 117 -21.88 -6.50 -20.03
CA PHE A 117 -23.25 -6.62 -19.51
C PHE A 117 -23.46 -7.89 -18.66
N SER A 118 -22.42 -8.71 -18.49
CA SER A 118 -22.49 -9.94 -17.69
C SER A 118 -21.84 -9.74 -16.32
N GLU A 119 -22.63 -9.89 -15.26
CA GLU A 119 -22.19 -9.74 -13.86
C GLU A 119 -21.08 -10.74 -13.46
N GLU A 120 -21.00 -11.89 -14.14
CA GLU A 120 -19.95 -12.89 -13.87
C GLU A 120 -18.56 -12.41 -14.37
N ARG A 121 -18.53 -11.55 -15.40
CA ARG A 121 -17.31 -11.18 -16.13
C ARG A 121 -16.92 -9.72 -15.98
N TYR A 122 -17.89 -8.86 -15.70
CA TYR A 122 -17.70 -7.43 -15.60
C TYR A 122 -18.34 -6.89 -14.32
N ASP A 123 -17.55 -6.17 -13.53
CA ASP A 123 -17.97 -5.57 -12.27
C ASP A 123 -17.18 -4.28 -12.04
N LEU A 124 -17.86 -3.14 -12.11
CA LEU A 124 -17.31 -1.82 -11.76
C LEU A 124 -16.97 -1.71 -10.28
N SER A 125 -17.52 -2.60 -9.43
CA SER A 125 -17.64 -2.45 -7.98
C SER A 125 -18.42 -1.18 -7.58
N ALA A 126 -18.77 -1.10 -6.29
CA ALA A 126 -19.41 0.09 -5.73
C ALA A 126 -18.59 1.38 -5.97
N VAL A 127 -17.25 1.26 -5.97
CA VAL A 127 -16.35 2.41 -6.16
C VAL A 127 -16.37 2.90 -7.60
N GLY A 128 -16.25 1.98 -8.58
CA GLY A 128 -16.24 2.35 -10.00
C GLY A 128 -17.56 2.95 -10.42
N ARG A 129 -18.69 2.41 -9.94
CA ARG A 129 -20.02 2.98 -10.19
C ARG A 129 -20.18 4.37 -9.60
N MET A 130 -19.81 4.56 -8.33
CA MET A 130 -19.84 5.86 -7.67
C MET A 130 -18.99 6.90 -8.41
N LYS A 131 -17.80 6.49 -8.88
CA LYS A 131 -16.90 7.35 -9.65
C LYS A 131 -17.44 7.73 -11.02
N LEU A 132 -17.96 6.75 -11.76
CA LEU A 132 -18.57 6.98 -13.07
C LEU A 132 -19.73 7.96 -12.95
N ASN A 133 -20.65 7.72 -12.02
CA ASN A 133 -21.82 8.57 -11.83
C ASN A 133 -21.43 10.01 -11.43
N ARG A 134 -20.51 10.18 -10.46
CA ARG A 134 -20.01 11.51 -10.08
C ARG A 134 -19.34 12.23 -11.24
N ARG A 135 -18.56 11.52 -12.07
CA ARG A 135 -17.89 12.11 -13.24
C ARG A 135 -18.87 12.56 -14.31
N LEU A 136 -19.95 11.80 -14.50
CA LEU A 136 -21.05 12.13 -15.40
C LEU A 136 -22.03 13.18 -14.83
N GLY A 137 -21.77 13.71 -13.63
CA GLY A 137 -22.63 14.71 -12.98
C GLY A 137 -23.97 14.17 -12.48
N ARG A 138 -24.08 12.85 -12.26
CA ARG A 138 -25.28 12.21 -11.71
C ARG A 138 -25.27 12.30 -10.19
N GLU A 139 -26.43 12.55 -9.59
CA GLU A 139 -26.59 12.64 -8.13
C GLU A 139 -26.47 11.27 -7.43
N GLU A 140 -26.86 10.19 -8.12
CA GLU A 140 -26.85 8.84 -7.57
C GLU A 140 -25.43 8.29 -7.43
N SER A 141 -25.04 7.90 -6.22
CA SER A 141 -23.72 7.31 -5.95
C SER A 141 -23.68 5.78 -6.08
N THR A 142 -24.83 5.13 -6.19
CA THR A 142 -24.99 3.67 -6.28
C THR A 142 -25.64 3.29 -7.60
N GLY A 143 -25.47 2.04 -8.03
CA GLY A 143 -26.06 1.52 -9.26
C GLY A 143 -25.57 0.10 -9.57
N GLU A 144 -25.90 -0.38 -10.76
CA GLU A 144 -25.50 -1.72 -11.23
C GLU A 144 -23.98 -1.85 -11.43
N GLY A 145 -23.45 -3.06 -11.24
CA GLY A 145 -22.03 -3.35 -11.42
C GLY A 145 -21.60 -3.45 -12.89
N THR A 146 -22.52 -3.78 -13.79
CA THR A 146 -22.30 -3.82 -15.24
C THR A 146 -22.47 -2.43 -15.86
N LEU A 147 -21.97 -2.24 -17.09
CA LEU A 147 -22.24 -1.02 -17.85
C LEU A 147 -23.65 -1.06 -18.43
N THR A 148 -24.27 0.12 -18.56
CA THR A 148 -25.54 0.30 -19.27
C THR A 148 -25.31 1.03 -20.60
N HIS A 149 -26.29 0.98 -21.50
CA HIS A 149 -26.24 1.73 -22.76
C HIS A 149 -26.15 3.24 -22.49
N ASP A 150 -26.89 3.73 -21.49
CA ASP A 150 -26.88 5.14 -21.09
C ASP A 150 -25.52 5.57 -20.52
N ASP A 151 -24.83 4.70 -19.78
CA ASP A 151 -23.45 4.96 -19.33
C ASP A 151 -22.51 5.24 -20.52
N ILE A 152 -22.56 4.38 -21.55
CA ILE A 152 -21.69 4.50 -22.72
C ILE A 152 -22.01 5.79 -23.49
N ILE A 153 -23.30 6.09 -23.69
CA ILE A 153 -23.74 7.29 -24.39
C ILE A 153 -23.32 8.56 -23.63
N ASP A 154 -23.48 8.60 -22.31
CA ASP A 154 -23.12 9.78 -21.52
C ASP A 154 -21.60 9.97 -21.40
N VAL A 155 -20.82 8.89 -21.39
CA VAL A 155 -19.35 8.95 -21.52
C VAL A 155 -18.95 9.58 -22.86
N LEU A 156 -19.58 9.18 -23.96
CA LEU A 156 -19.32 9.77 -25.28
C LEU A 156 -19.72 11.24 -25.35
N LYS A 157 -20.88 11.61 -24.80
CA LYS A 157 -21.30 13.02 -24.71
C LYS A 157 -20.29 13.85 -23.90
N THR A 158 -19.83 13.33 -22.77
CA THR A 158 -18.85 14.01 -21.91
C THR A 158 -17.52 14.18 -22.64
N LEU A 159 -17.06 13.16 -23.38
CA LEU A 159 -15.85 13.23 -24.18
C LEU A 159 -15.95 14.31 -25.28
N ILE A 160 -17.10 14.37 -25.97
CA ILE A 160 -17.38 15.41 -26.98
C ILE A 160 -17.44 16.80 -26.34
N ALA A 161 -18.07 16.94 -25.18
CA ALA A 161 -18.14 18.20 -24.44
C ALA A 161 -16.74 18.73 -24.10
N ILE A 162 -15.86 17.86 -23.57
CA ILE A 162 -14.45 18.22 -23.28
C ILE A 162 -13.75 18.67 -24.57
N ARG A 163 -13.97 17.96 -25.69
CA ARG A 163 -13.36 18.33 -26.98
C ARG A 163 -13.86 19.67 -27.52
N ASN A 164 -15.11 20.03 -27.25
CA ASN A 164 -15.71 21.34 -27.52
C ASN A 164 -15.28 22.43 -26.51
N GLY A 165 -14.37 22.11 -25.58
CA GLY A 165 -13.88 23.06 -24.57
C GLY A 165 -14.80 23.23 -23.35
N GLN A 166 -15.86 22.42 -23.23
CA GLN A 166 -16.77 22.40 -22.09
C GLN A 166 -16.32 21.32 -21.09
N GLY A 167 -15.58 21.74 -20.07
CA GLY A 167 -15.09 20.87 -19.00
C GLY A 167 -13.56 20.81 -18.93
N GLN A 168 -13.05 19.99 -18.01
CA GLN A 168 -11.62 19.76 -17.81
C GLN A 168 -11.28 18.28 -17.95
N VAL A 169 -10.05 18.01 -18.38
CA VAL A 169 -9.48 16.66 -18.42
C VAL A 169 -9.12 16.24 -17.00
N ASP A 170 -9.31 14.96 -16.69
CA ASP A 170 -8.97 14.42 -15.37
C ASP A 170 -7.46 14.24 -15.22
N ASP A 171 -6.95 14.61 -14.05
CA ASP A 171 -5.58 14.32 -13.64
C ASP A 171 -5.50 12.93 -12.98
N ILE A 172 -4.65 12.05 -13.52
CA ILE A 172 -4.44 10.68 -13.05
C ILE A 172 -3.70 10.65 -11.69
N ASP A 173 -2.91 11.70 -11.39
CA ASP A 173 -2.11 11.81 -10.17
C ASP A 173 -2.90 12.32 -8.98
N ASN A 174 -4.07 12.91 -9.23
CA ASN A 174 -4.97 13.33 -8.18
C ASN A 174 -5.39 12.13 -7.30
N LEU A 175 -5.19 12.22 -5.98
CA LEU A 175 -5.64 11.20 -5.01
C LEU A 175 -7.15 10.95 -5.01
N GLY A 176 -7.94 11.83 -5.63
CA GLY A 176 -9.33 11.52 -5.93
C GLY A 176 -9.47 10.35 -6.91
N ASN A 177 -8.50 10.13 -7.81
CA ASN A 177 -8.51 9.09 -8.83
C ASN A 177 -7.64 7.88 -8.46
N ARG A 178 -6.88 7.97 -7.37
CA ARG A 178 -6.06 6.90 -6.82
C ARG A 178 -6.68 6.35 -5.54
N ARG A 179 -6.76 5.03 -5.45
CA ARG A 179 -7.38 4.33 -4.32
C ARG A 179 -6.37 3.45 -3.60
N VAL A 180 -6.43 3.44 -2.28
CA VAL A 180 -5.63 2.54 -1.45
C VAL A 180 -6.39 1.23 -1.29
N ARG A 181 -5.72 0.12 -1.64
CA ARG A 181 -6.21 -1.22 -1.33
C ARG A 181 -5.58 -1.69 -0.03
N CYS A 182 -6.41 -2.14 0.89
CA CYS A 182 -5.96 -2.74 2.15
C CYS A 182 -5.77 -4.26 2.00
N VAL A 183 -5.13 -4.89 2.99
CA VAL A 183 -4.90 -6.35 3.01
C VAL A 183 -6.21 -7.15 2.89
N GLY A 184 -7.30 -6.67 3.50
CA GLY A 184 -8.60 -7.34 3.47
C GLY A 184 -9.15 -7.49 2.05
N GLU A 185 -9.20 -6.39 1.30
CA GLU A 185 -9.69 -6.41 -0.09
C GLU A 185 -8.79 -7.23 -1.02
N MET A 186 -7.46 -7.15 -0.85
CA MET A 186 -6.55 -7.96 -1.66
C MET A 186 -6.71 -9.45 -1.35
N ALA A 187 -6.84 -9.82 -0.09
CA ALA A 187 -7.08 -11.20 0.33
C ALA A 187 -8.45 -11.69 -0.15
N GLU A 188 -9.49 -10.87 -0.08
CA GLU A 188 -10.83 -11.17 -0.61
C GLU A 188 -10.79 -11.48 -2.10
N ASN A 189 -10.10 -10.66 -2.90
CA ASN A 189 -9.95 -10.90 -4.33
C ASN A 189 -9.26 -12.25 -4.63
N GLN A 190 -8.19 -12.58 -3.91
CA GLN A 190 -7.50 -13.87 -4.09
C GLN A 190 -8.36 -15.04 -3.61
N PHE A 191 -9.15 -14.84 -2.55
CA PHE A 191 -10.11 -15.81 -2.08
C PHE A 191 -11.23 -16.03 -3.12
N ARG A 192 -11.75 -14.97 -3.73
CA ARG A 192 -12.74 -15.03 -4.83
C ARG A 192 -12.19 -15.79 -6.03
N VAL A 193 -10.95 -15.55 -6.44
CA VAL A 193 -10.28 -16.35 -7.49
C VAL A 193 -10.20 -17.83 -7.10
N GLY A 194 -9.90 -18.13 -5.84
CA GLY A 194 -9.96 -19.48 -5.29
C GLY A 194 -11.35 -20.11 -5.42
N LEU A 195 -12.40 -19.37 -5.06
CA LEU A 195 -13.79 -19.81 -5.14
C LEU A 195 -14.25 -20.07 -6.58
N VAL A 196 -13.91 -19.21 -7.54
CA VAL A 196 -14.24 -19.41 -8.97
C VAL A 196 -13.63 -20.72 -9.49
N ARG A 197 -12.42 -21.09 -9.04
CA ARG A 197 -11.80 -22.38 -9.38
C ARG A 197 -12.56 -23.55 -8.77
N VAL A 198 -13.02 -23.43 -7.52
CA VAL A 198 -13.84 -24.45 -6.86
C VAL A 198 -15.18 -24.59 -7.56
N GLU A 199 -15.85 -23.48 -7.87
CA GLU A 199 -17.13 -23.44 -8.56
C GLU A 199 -17.06 -24.18 -9.90
N ARG A 200 -16.04 -23.91 -10.72
CA ARG A 200 -15.84 -24.61 -11.99
C ARG A 200 -15.71 -26.12 -11.81
N ALA A 201 -14.90 -26.56 -10.84
CA ALA A 201 -14.70 -27.98 -10.56
C ALA A 201 -15.97 -28.65 -10.03
N VAL A 202 -16.76 -27.95 -9.21
CA VAL A 202 -18.05 -28.42 -8.70
C VAL A 202 -19.05 -28.53 -9.85
N ARG A 203 -19.15 -27.52 -10.72
CA ARG A 203 -20.07 -27.52 -11.88
C ARG A 203 -19.78 -28.67 -12.85
N GLU A 204 -18.50 -28.94 -13.12
CA GLU A 204 -18.06 -30.07 -13.93
C GLU A 204 -18.41 -31.42 -13.30
N ARG A 205 -18.17 -31.57 -11.99
CA ARG A 205 -18.53 -32.79 -11.25
C ARG A 205 -20.03 -33.03 -11.18
N LEU A 206 -20.83 -31.99 -10.95
CA LEU A 206 -22.30 -32.06 -10.94
C LEU A 206 -22.87 -32.43 -12.32
N SER A 207 -22.17 -32.09 -13.40
CA SER A 207 -22.58 -32.44 -14.77
C SER A 207 -22.31 -33.91 -15.10
N LEU A 208 -21.32 -34.53 -14.44
CA LEU A 208 -20.90 -35.91 -14.66
C LEU A 208 -21.53 -36.92 -13.70
N ALA A 209 -22.06 -36.46 -12.56
CA ALA A 209 -22.53 -37.33 -11.50
C ALA A 209 -23.98 -37.78 -11.68
N GLU A 210 -24.21 -39.10 -11.60
CA GLU A 210 -25.54 -39.65 -11.29
C GLU A 210 -25.92 -39.19 -9.87
N SER A 211 -27.10 -38.58 -9.74
CA SER A 211 -27.46 -37.66 -8.65
C SER A 211 -27.66 -38.30 -7.27
N GLU A 212 -27.44 -39.60 -7.11
CA GLU A 212 -27.71 -40.33 -5.87
C GLU A 212 -26.44 -40.53 -5.02
N GLY A 213 -26.43 -39.92 -3.83
CA GLY A 213 -25.47 -40.22 -2.76
C GLY A 213 -24.27 -39.28 -2.59
N LEU A 214 -24.13 -38.23 -3.41
CA LEU A 214 -23.06 -37.24 -3.26
C LEU A 214 -23.34 -36.24 -2.13
N MET A 215 -22.40 -36.13 -1.18
CA MET A 215 -22.45 -35.13 -0.12
C MET A 215 -21.62 -33.89 -0.50
N PRO A 216 -21.95 -32.68 -0.01
CA PRO A 216 -21.21 -31.45 -0.34
C PRO A 216 -19.70 -31.51 -0.04
N GLN A 217 -19.30 -32.24 0.99
CA GLN A 217 -17.89 -32.47 1.35
C GLN A 217 -17.09 -33.18 0.25
N ASP A 218 -17.74 -34.00 -0.59
CA ASP A 218 -17.09 -34.76 -1.66
C ASP A 218 -16.86 -33.87 -2.89
N LEU A 219 -17.67 -32.82 -3.04
CA LEU A 219 -17.61 -31.85 -4.12
C LEU A 219 -16.58 -30.75 -3.86
N ILE A 220 -16.43 -30.33 -2.60
CA ILE A 220 -15.60 -29.18 -2.22
C ILE A 220 -14.18 -29.62 -1.86
N ASN A 221 -13.19 -29.11 -2.61
CA ASN A 221 -11.77 -29.27 -2.29
C ASN A 221 -11.19 -27.95 -1.76
N ALA A 222 -10.59 -27.97 -0.58
CA ALA A 222 -9.97 -26.78 0.01
C ALA A 222 -8.61 -26.40 -0.60
N LYS A 223 -7.93 -27.34 -1.29
CA LYS A 223 -6.58 -27.12 -1.84
C LYS A 223 -6.49 -25.92 -2.79
N PRO A 224 -7.39 -25.72 -3.77
CA PRO A 224 -7.33 -24.57 -4.67
C PRO A 224 -7.42 -23.22 -3.96
N VAL A 225 -8.30 -23.12 -2.95
CA VAL A 225 -8.48 -21.91 -2.15
C VAL A 225 -7.25 -21.64 -1.29
N ALA A 226 -6.80 -22.67 -0.55
CA ALA A 226 -5.62 -22.55 0.29
C ALA A 226 -4.35 -22.23 -0.51
N ALA A 227 -4.21 -22.77 -1.72
CA ALA A 227 -3.09 -22.48 -2.61
C ALA A 227 -3.09 -21.01 -3.06
N ALA A 228 -4.24 -20.47 -3.48
CA ALA A 228 -4.35 -19.06 -3.90
C ALA A 228 -4.00 -18.10 -2.75
N VAL A 229 -4.49 -18.38 -1.54
CA VAL A 229 -4.18 -17.56 -0.36
C VAL A 229 -2.70 -17.68 0.03
N LYS A 230 -2.12 -18.88 0.01
CA LYS A 230 -0.69 -19.09 0.31
C LYS A 230 0.23 -18.43 -0.72
N GLU A 231 -0.14 -18.47 -1.99
CA GLU A 231 0.60 -17.81 -3.06
C GLU A 231 0.61 -16.29 -2.86
N PHE A 232 -0.52 -15.70 -2.46
CA PHE A 232 -0.62 -14.29 -2.13
C PHE A 232 0.29 -13.90 -0.95
N PHE A 233 0.19 -14.56 0.20
CA PHE A 233 1.00 -14.20 1.36
C PHE A 233 2.48 -14.61 1.24
N GLY A 234 2.80 -15.63 0.43
CA GLY A 234 4.16 -16.13 0.27
C GLY A 234 4.98 -15.45 -0.82
N SER A 235 4.34 -15.10 -1.95
CA SER A 235 5.05 -14.67 -3.17
C SER A 235 4.68 -13.27 -3.65
N SER A 236 3.66 -12.62 -3.08
CA SER A 236 3.27 -11.27 -3.48
C SER A 236 4.37 -10.25 -3.18
N GLN A 237 4.59 -9.32 -4.09
CA GLN A 237 5.51 -8.18 -3.90
C GLN A 237 5.12 -7.29 -2.71
N LEU A 238 3.84 -7.30 -2.31
CA LEU A 238 3.32 -6.52 -1.20
C LEU A 238 3.43 -7.26 0.15
N SER A 239 3.68 -8.57 0.13
CA SER A 239 3.93 -9.38 1.32
C SER A 239 5.43 -9.45 1.55
N GLN A 240 5.95 -8.53 2.36
CA GLN A 240 7.38 -8.38 2.62
C GLN A 240 7.71 -8.71 4.08
N PHE A 241 8.95 -9.10 4.33
CA PHE A 241 9.46 -9.19 5.70
C PHE A 241 9.39 -7.83 6.37
N MET A 242 8.86 -7.79 7.58
CA MET A 242 8.72 -6.54 8.32
C MET A 242 10.11 -5.99 8.72
N ASP A 243 10.36 -4.74 8.34
CA ASP A 243 11.44 -3.90 8.87
C ASP A 243 11.30 -3.71 10.40
N GLN A 244 12.05 -4.50 11.17
CA GLN A 244 12.09 -4.52 12.64
C GLN A 244 13.46 -4.09 13.18
N ASN A 245 14.08 -3.09 12.54
CA ASN A 245 15.30 -2.49 13.09
C ASN A 245 14.99 -1.82 14.43
N ASN A 246 13.92 -1.02 14.46
CA ASN A 246 13.47 -0.27 15.63
C ASN A 246 11.93 -0.06 15.58
N PRO A 247 11.31 0.47 16.65
CA PRO A 247 9.85 0.63 16.68
C PRO A 247 9.31 1.56 15.60
N LEU A 248 10.06 2.61 15.23
CA LEU A 248 9.67 3.53 14.17
C LEU A 248 9.68 2.85 12.79
N SER A 249 10.68 2.01 12.50
CA SER A 249 10.75 1.28 11.24
C SER A 249 9.53 0.37 11.05
N GLU A 250 9.07 -0.25 12.14
CA GLU A 250 7.89 -1.10 12.12
C GLU A 250 6.61 -0.30 11.85
N VAL A 251 6.38 0.80 12.57
CA VAL A 251 5.19 1.65 12.40
C VAL A 251 5.15 2.26 11.00
N THR A 252 6.27 2.80 10.52
CA THR A 252 6.37 3.40 9.18
C THR A 252 6.17 2.37 8.08
N HIS A 253 6.68 1.15 8.25
CA HIS A 253 6.48 0.09 7.27
C HIS A 253 5.02 -0.37 7.19
N LYS A 254 4.33 -0.49 8.32
CA LYS A 254 2.88 -0.80 8.37
C LYS A 254 2.01 0.29 7.73
N ARG A 255 2.46 1.55 7.76
CA ARG A 255 1.79 2.74 7.19
C ARG A 255 2.25 3.11 5.78
N ARG A 256 3.05 2.25 5.13
CA ARG A 256 3.61 2.48 3.80
C ARG A 256 2.57 2.22 2.72
N ILE A 257 2.53 3.09 1.72
CA ILE A 257 1.70 2.96 0.52
C ILE A 257 2.63 2.72 -0.66
N SER A 258 2.26 1.78 -1.54
CA SER A 258 3.02 1.51 -2.77
C SER A 258 2.12 1.61 -4.00
N ALA A 259 2.64 2.29 -5.02
CA ALA A 259 2.05 2.29 -6.36
C ALA A 259 2.45 1.04 -7.17
N LEU A 260 3.36 0.21 -6.64
CA LEU A 260 3.83 -1.03 -7.26
C LEU A 260 2.93 -2.22 -6.84
N GLY A 261 2.98 -3.29 -7.64
CA GLY A 261 2.29 -4.55 -7.33
C GLY A 261 1.13 -4.87 -8.29
N PRO A 262 0.32 -5.90 -7.99
CA PRO A 262 -0.72 -6.37 -8.89
C PRO A 262 -1.81 -5.30 -9.10
N GLY A 263 -1.98 -4.89 -10.37
CA GLY A 263 -2.89 -3.81 -10.76
C GLY A 263 -2.35 -2.40 -10.55
N GLY A 264 -1.09 -2.26 -10.12
CA GLY A 264 -0.37 -0.99 -10.03
C GLY A 264 0.57 -0.75 -11.21
N LEU A 265 1.49 0.20 -11.02
CA LEU A 265 2.51 0.56 -11.99
C LEU A 265 3.73 -0.37 -11.87
N THR A 266 4.43 -0.57 -12.99
CA THR A 266 5.79 -1.13 -12.96
C THR A 266 6.81 0.00 -12.95
N ARG A 267 8.00 -0.25 -12.39
CA ARG A 267 9.06 0.77 -12.27
C ARG A 267 9.45 1.40 -13.61
N GLU A 268 9.44 0.59 -14.67
CA GLU A 268 9.81 1.01 -16.04
C GLU A 268 8.71 1.84 -16.72
N ARG A 269 7.45 1.63 -16.36
CA ARG A 269 6.31 2.37 -16.90
C ARG A 269 5.97 3.63 -16.09
N ALA A 270 6.54 3.76 -14.90
CA ALA A 270 6.36 4.92 -14.06
C ALA A 270 7.18 6.11 -14.57
N GLY A 271 6.50 7.02 -15.27
CA GLY A 271 7.04 8.29 -15.73
C GLY A 271 7.40 9.25 -14.59
N PHE A 272 7.77 10.48 -14.94
CA PHE A 272 8.11 11.52 -13.97
C PHE A 272 6.87 12.02 -13.21
N GLU A 273 5.75 12.25 -13.92
CA GLU A 273 4.49 12.81 -13.40
C GLU A 273 3.99 12.04 -12.16
N VAL A 274 3.90 10.71 -12.27
CA VAL A 274 3.42 9.84 -11.19
C VAL A 274 4.32 9.78 -9.95
N ARG A 275 5.57 10.23 -10.07
CA ARG A 275 6.56 10.27 -8.97
C ARG A 275 6.60 11.63 -8.28
N ASP A 276 6.07 12.66 -8.91
CA ASP A 276 6.09 14.00 -8.37
C ASP A 276 5.07 14.18 -7.24
N VAL A 277 5.25 15.23 -6.45
CA VAL A 277 4.35 15.55 -5.35
C VAL A 277 3.15 16.32 -5.89
N HIS A 278 1.97 15.70 -5.84
CA HIS A 278 0.72 16.34 -6.25
C HIS A 278 0.10 17.14 -5.09
N PRO A 279 -0.54 18.32 -5.32
CA PRO A 279 -1.16 19.13 -4.26
C PRO A 279 -2.17 18.39 -3.37
N THR A 280 -2.87 17.40 -3.91
CA THR A 280 -3.84 16.60 -3.14
C THR A 280 -3.19 15.64 -2.14
N HIS A 281 -1.86 15.45 -2.19
CA HIS A 281 -1.10 14.72 -1.16
C HIS A 281 -1.17 15.42 0.20
N TYR A 282 -1.44 16.72 0.24
CA TYR A 282 -1.52 17.51 1.47
C TYR A 282 -2.43 16.85 2.51
N GLY A 283 -1.88 16.58 3.69
CA GLY A 283 -2.61 15.97 4.80
C GLY A 283 -2.93 14.48 4.63
N ARG A 284 -2.53 13.84 3.51
CA ARG A 284 -2.86 12.45 3.14
C ARG A 284 -1.62 11.58 2.99
N VAL A 285 -0.68 12.04 2.18
CA VAL A 285 0.58 11.35 1.86
C VAL A 285 1.71 12.30 2.19
N CYS A 286 2.71 11.80 2.93
CA CYS A 286 3.86 12.63 3.29
C CYS A 286 4.68 12.98 2.05
N PRO A 287 4.97 14.28 1.80
CA PRO A 287 5.77 14.69 0.66
C PRO A 287 7.28 14.45 0.86
N ILE A 288 7.72 14.20 2.09
CA ILE A 288 9.14 14.09 2.47
C ILE A 288 9.58 12.62 2.56
N GLU A 289 8.75 11.75 3.15
CA GLU A 289 9.14 10.35 3.42
C GLU A 289 8.88 9.43 2.21
N THR A 290 9.90 9.30 1.37
CA THR A 290 10.00 8.35 0.26
C THR A 290 11.42 7.76 0.22
N PRO A 291 11.62 6.49 -0.21
CA PRO A 291 12.96 5.98 -0.43
C PRO A 291 13.66 6.73 -1.56
N GLU A 292 14.98 6.85 -1.42
CA GLU A 292 15.86 7.38 -2.47
C GLU A 292 16.05 6.36 -3.61
N GLY A 293 16.48 6.85 -4.77
CA GLY A 293 16.81 6.01 -5.92
C GLY A 293 15.60 5.61 -6.77
N PRO A 294 15.59 4.38 -7.36
CA PRO A 294 14.61 4.02 -8.39
C PRO A 294 13.14 4.03 -7.97
N ASN A 295 12.86 3.98 -6.66
CA ASN A 295 11.51 3.91 -6.10
C ASN A 295 10.97 5.27 -5.61
N ILE A 296 11.70 6.37 -5.83
CA ILE A 296 11.26 7.70 -5.42
C ILE A 296 9.85 8.02 -5.96
N GLY A 297 8.95 8.47 -5.08
CA GLY A 297 7.56 8.82 -5.38
C GLY A 297 6.62 7.61 -5.59
N LEU A 298 7.15 6.40 -5.78
CA LEU A 298 6.37 5.16 -5.95
C LEU A 298 6.05 4.46 -4.63
N ILE A 299 6.81 4.79 -3.59
CA ILE A 299 6.61 4.30 -2.24
C ILE A 299 6.55 5.53 -1.35
N ASN A 300 5.39 5.77 -0.75
CA ASN A 300 5.19 6.92 0.12
C ASN A 300 4.68 6.46 1.49
N SER A 301 4.77 7.34 2.47
CA SER A 301 4.26 7.10 3.81
C SER A 301 2.94 7.83 4.01
N LEU A 302 1.98 7.18 4.68
CA LEU A 302 0.72 7.81 5.07
C LEU A 302 1.00 8.96 6.05
N ALA A 303 0.36 10.12 5.84
CA ALA A 303 0.49 11.25 6.73
C ALA A 303 -0.08 10.94 8.13
N THR A 304 0.24 11.79 9.12
CA THR A 304 -0.02 11.50 10.55
C THR A 304 -1.50 11.21 10.85
N TYR A 305 -2.41 12.07 10.40
CA TYR A 305 -3.85 11.95 10.67
C TYR A 305 -4.67 11.40 9.50
N ALA A 306 -4.00 11.03 8.41
CA ALA A 306 -4.68 10.51 7.24
C ALA A 306 -5.31 9.14 7.52
N ARG A 307 -6.47 8.90 6.92
CA ARG A 307 -7.18 7.62 6.99
C ARG A 307 -7.76 7.25 5.64
N SER A 308 -8.07 5.96 5.47
CA SER A 308 -8.82 5.48 4.32
C SER A 308 -10.31 5.47 4.65
N ASN A 309 -11.15 5.88 3.70
CA ASN A 309 -12.59 5.84 3.84
C ASN A 309 -13.20 4.51 3.42
N SER A 310 -14.52 4.37 3.51
CA SER A 310 -15.24 3.14 3.13
C SER A 310 -15.02 2.74 1.67
N TYR A 311 -14.77 3.71 0.80
CA TYR A 311 -14.46 3.49 -0.62
C TYR A 311 -12.96 3.32 -0.89
N GLY A 312 -12.08 3.36 0.11
CA GLY A 312 -10.63 3.21 -0.06
C GLY A 312 -9.88 4.48 -0.47
N PHE A 313 -10.53 5.65 -0.56
CA PHE A 313 -9.86 6.93 -0.82
C PHE A 313 -9.25 7.50 0.46
N LEU A 314 -8.17 8.27 0.32
CA LEU A 314 -7.52 8.92 1.44
C LEU A 314 -8.24 10.22 1.83
N GLU A 315 -8.46 10.38 3.12
CA GLU A 315 -9.08 11.56 3.73
C GLU A 315 -8.18 12.16 4.79
N SER A 316 -8.27 13.48 4.94
CA SER A 316 -7.60 14.25 5.99
C SER A 316 -8.63 14.97 6.85
N PRO A 317 -8.40 15.14 8.17
CA PRO A 317 -9.33 15.84 9.04
C PRO A 317 -9.16 17.37 8.94
N TYR A 318 -10.29 18.07 9.00
CA TYR A 318 -10.37 19.53 9.03
C TYR A 318 -11.36 19.99 10.09
N ARG A 319 -11.12 21.16 10.69
CA ARG A 319 -12.06 21.84 11.59
C ARG A 319 -13.03 22.67 10.78
N LYS A 320 -14.32 22.57 11.07
CA LYS A 320 -15.36 23.34 10.38
C LYS A 320 -15.32 24.81 10.83
N VAL A 321 -15.45 25.73 9.88
CA VAL A 321 -15.53 27.17 10.12
C VAL A 321 -16.94 27.64 9.75
N VAL A 322 -17.59 28.36 10.66
CA VAL A 322 -18.94 28.91 10.47
C VAL A 322 -18.89 30.40 10.77
N ASP A 323 -19.25 31.24 9.80
CA ASP A 323 -19.28 32.70 9.91
C ASP A 323 -17.99 33.30 10.52
N GLY A 324 -16.83 32.77 10.10
CA GLY A 324 -15.50 33.19 10.56
C GLY A 324 -15.07 32.66 11.94
N VAL A 325 -15.89 31.82 12.60
CA VAL A 325 -15.57 31.14 13.86
C VAL A 325 -15.11 29.71 13.59
N VAL A 326 -13.93 29.34 14.08
CA VAL A 326 -13.38 27.98 13.98
C VAL A 326 -13.98 27.09 15.07
N THR A 327 -14.74 26.08 14.68
CA THR A 327 -15.39 25.13 15.60
C THR A 327 -14.45 23.98 15.99
N ASP A 328 -14.84 23.19 16.99
CA ASP A 328 -14.14 21.96 17.39
C ASP A 328 -14.68 20.71 16.66
N GLU A 329 -15.66 20.88 15.77
CA GLU A 329 -16.17 19.80 14.93
C GLU A 329 -15.14 19.44 13.86
N VAL A 330 -14.67 18.19 13.89
CA VAL A 330 -13.70 17.66 12.93
C VAL A 330 -14.41 16.84 11.86
N VAL A 331 -14.26 17.25 10.60
CA VAL A 331 -14.81 16.58 9.43
C VAL A 331 -13.66 16.07 8.58
N TYR A 332 -13.73 14.80 8.16
CA TYR A 332 -12.77 14.22 7.24
C TYR A 332 -13.22 14.47 5.81
N LEU A 333 -12.33 15.02 4.99
CA LEU A 333 -12.61 15.33 3.60
C LEU A 333 -11.73 14.49 2.69
N SER A 334 -12.34 13.91 1.66
CA SER A 334 -11.62 13.27 0.56
C SER A 334 -11.00 14.32 -0.37
N ALA A 335 -10.02 13.92 -1.18
CA ALA A 335 -9.41 14.82 -2.17
C ALA A 335 -10.42 15.37 -3.20
N ILE A 336 -11.55 14.67 -3.39
CA ILE A 336 -12.63 15.06 -4.31
C ILE A 336 -13.50 16.16 -3.69
N GLU A 337 -13.76 16.07 -2.38
CA GLU A 337 -14.59 17.05 -1.67
C GLU A 337 -13.80 18.30 -1.31
N GLU A 338 -12.53 18.13 -0.97
CA GLU A 338 -11.62 19.22 -0.61
C GLU A 338 -11.58 20.33 -1.66
N SER A 339 -11.59 20.00 -2.96
CA SER A 339 -11.49 20.98 -4.03
C SER A 339 -12.64 21.98 -4.09
N ASN A 340 -13.79 21.65 -3.50
CA ASN A 340 -14.99 22.49 -3.50
C ASN A 340 -15.03 23.50 -2.35
N TYR A 341 -14.12 23.38 -1.38
CA TYR A 341 -14.13 24.18 -0.16
C TYR A 341 -12.89 25.05 -0.06
N VAL A 342 -13.04 26.21 0.59
CA VAL A 342 -11.92 27.10 0.91
C VAL A 342 -11.36 26.73 2.28
N ILE A 343 -10.09 26.32 2.33
CA ILE A 343 -9.45 25.78 3.54
C ILE A 343 -8.33 26.68 4.02
N ALA A 344 -8.43 27.16 5.26
CA ALA A 344 -7.39 27.95 5.93
C ALA A 344 -6.27 27.07 6.51
N GLN A 345 -5.06 27.63 6.53
CA GLN A 345 -3.88 26.98 7.11
C GLN A 345 -3.98 26.85 8.64
N ALA A 346 -3.32 25.84 9.21
CA ALA A 346 -3.27 25.64 10.66
C ALA A 346 -2.67 26.82 11.44
N SER A 347 -1.82 27.61 10.80
CA SER A 347 -1.12 28.76 11.39
C SER A 347 -1.91 30.07 11.36
N ALA A 348 -3.14 30.08 10.82
CA ALA A 348 -3.97 31.29 10.78
C ALA A 348 -4.26 31.81 12.20
N ALA A 349 -4.13 33.12 12.40
CA ALA A 349 -4.31 33.75 13.70
C ALA A 349 -5.79 33.71 14.13
N THR A 350 -6.03 33.34 15.40
CA THR A 350 -7.36 33.25 16.00
C THR A 350 -7.40 33.97 17.35
N ASP A 351 -8.57 34.54 17.69
CA ASP A 351 -8.82 35.13 19.00
C ASP A 351 -9.24 34.09 20.06
N GLU A 352 -9.48 34.53 21.31
CA GLU A 352 -9.96 33.65 22.39
C GLU A 352 -11.32 33.00 22.09
N GLY A 353 -12.14 33.65 21.25
CA GLY A 353 -13.42 33.15 20.75
C GLY A 353 -13.29 32.23 19.52
N LYS A 354 -12.06 31.89 19.11
CA LYS A 354 -11.72 31.11 17.91
C LYS A 354 -12.14 31.76 16.59
N ARG A 355 -12.32 33.08 16.55
CA ARG A 355 -12.55 33.83 15.31
C ARG A 355 -11.23 34.13 14.63
N LEU A 356 -11.22 34.07 13.30
CA LEU A 356 -10.09 34.48 12.48
C LEU A 356 -9.91 36.01 12.58
N THR A 357 -8.71 36.46 12.93
CA THR A 357 -8.44 37.88 13.22
C THR A 357 -8.02 38.69 11.99
N ASP A 358 -7.43 38.03 10.99
CA ASP A 358 -6.90 38.70 9.81
C ASP A 358 -8.01 39.06 8.82
N GLU A 359 -7.94 40.25 8.20
CA GLU A 359 -8.90 40.66 7.17
C GLU A 359 -8.85 39.77 5.92
N LEU A 360 -7.66 39.25 5.61
CA LEU A 360 -7.39 38.33 4.51
C LEU A 360 -6.58 37.15 5.05
N VAL A 361 -7.21 35.98 5.07
CA VAL A 361 -6.62 34.75 5.60
C VAL A 361 -5.98 33.97 4.45
N THR A 362 -4.79 33.41 4.67
CA THR A 362 -4.14 32.51 3.71
C THR A 362 -4.90 31.20 3.63
N VAL A 363 -5.41 30.90 2.44
CA VAL A 363 -6.25 29.74 2.18
C VAL A 363 -5.76 28.97 0.96
N ARG A 364 -6.21 27.72 0.87
CA ARG A 364 -6.07 26.89 -0.31
C ARG A 364 -7.45 26.61 -0.90
N HIS A 365 -7.57 26.81 -2.20
CA HIS A 365 -8.79 26.52 -2.96
C HIS A 365 -8.40 26.00 -4.35
N GLN A 366 -9.02 24.91 -4.81
CA GLN A 366 -8.72 24.29 -6.10
C GLN A 366 -7.23 24.06 -6.37
N ASN A 367 -6.50 23.55 -5.35
CA ASN A 367 -5.06 23.26 -5.39
C ASN A 367 -4.13 24.49 -5.47
N GLU A 368 -4.65 25.71 -5.41
CA GLU A 368 -3.85 26.95 -5.39
C GLU A 368 -3.92 27.66 -4.04
N PHE A 369 -2.83 28.35 -3.69
CA PHE A 369 -2.78 29.21 -2.51
C PHE A 369 -3.22 30.62 -2.87
N THR A 370 -4.19 31.12 -2.12
CA THR A 370 -4.80 32.43 -2.33
C THR A 370 -5.14 33.04 -0.97
N VAL A 371 -5.68 34.26 -0.97
CA VAL A 371 -6.19 34.94 0.21
C VAL A 371 -7.70 35.10 0.08
N ALA A 372 -8.42 34.86 1.17
CA ALA A 372 -9.86 35.00 1.22
C ALA A 372 -10.29 35.70 2.50
N PRO A 373 -11.43 36.43 2.49
CA PRO A 373 -11.99 36.97 3.72
C PRO A 373 -12.42 35.82 4.66
N PRO A 374 -12.35 36.01 5.99
CA PRO A 374 -12.75 35.01 6.99
C PRO A 374 -14.14 34.37 6.76
N GLU A 375 -15.07 35.14 6.22
CA GLU A 375 -16.45 34.72 5.95
C GLU A 375 -16.55 33.69 4.81
N ALA A 376 -15.59 33.69 3.88
CA ALA A 376 -15.53 32.73 2.78
C ALA A 376 -14.84 31.41 3.17
N VAL A 377 -14.18 31.35 4.33
CA VAL A 377 -13.46 30.16 4.80
C VAL A 377 -14.47 29.13 5.32
N ASN A 378 -14.41 27.90 4.79
CA ASN A 378 -15.30 26.82 5.21
C ASN A 378 -14.65 25.87 6.21
N PHE A 379 -13.34 25.64 6.08
CA PHE A 379 -12.60 24.70 6.91
C PHE A 379 -11.21 25.24 7.26
N MET A 380 -10.60 24.67 8.29
CA MET A 380 -9.23 24.95 8.73
C MET A 380 -8.51 23.65 9.05
N ASP A 381 -7.22 23.57 8.77
CA ASP A 381 -6.38 22.45 9.17
C ASP A 381 -6.43 22.18 10.68
N VAL A 382 -6.35 20.91 11.10
CA VAL A 382 -6.40 20.54 12.54
C VAL A 382 -5.08 20.81 13.24
N SER A 383 -3.97 20.52 12.56
CA SER A 383 -2.63 20.59 13.13
C SER A 383 -1.58 20.82 12.04
N PRO A 384 -0.52 21.60 12.28
CA PRO A 384 0.60 21.72 11.35
C PRO A 384 1.27 20.37 11.03
N ARG A 385 1.18 19.40 11.94
CA ARG A 385 1.76 18.06 11.79
C ARG A 385 0.99 17.16 10.82
N GLN A 386 -0.20 17.58 10.39
CA GLN A 386 -1.04 16.75 9.54
C GLN A 386 -0.43 16.48 8.16
N VAL A 387 0.45 17.37 7.68
CA VAL A 387 1.06 17.29 6.34
C VAL A 387 2.14 16.22 6.25
N VAL A 388 2.80 15.93 7.38
CA VAL A 388 3.96 15.03 7.43
C VAL A 388 3.60 13.65 7.96
N SER A 389 4.43 12.66 7.67
CA SER A 389 4.34 11.32 8.22
C SER A 389 4.86 11.27 9.66
N VAL A 390 4.65 10.10 10.29
CA VAL A 390 5.13 9.82 11.64
C VAL A 390 6.65 10.00 11.76
N ALA A 391 7.45 9.51 10.80
CA ALA A 391 8.90 9.66 10.85
C ALA A 391 9.35 11.12 10.73
N ALA A 392 8.83 11.84 9.73
CA ALA A 392 9.16 13.26 9.55
C ALA A 392 8.69 14.12 10.74
N SER A 393 7.59 13.75 11.39
CA SER A 393 7.08 14.45 12.59
C SER A 393 7.96 14.31 13.84
N LEU A 394 8.91 13.37 13.85
CA LEU A 394 9.90 13.19 14.92
C LEU A 394 11.15 14.05 14.75
N ILE A 395 11.32 14.71 13.60
CA ILE A 395 12.46 15.60 13.37
C ILE A 395 12.15 16.96 14.03
N PRO A 396 12.91 17.38 15.07
CA PRO A 396 12.76 18.71 15.62
C PRO A 396 13.30 19.75 14.64
N PHE A 397 12.71 20.95 14.61
CA PHE A 397 13.12 22.05 13.73
C PHE A 397 13.05 21.72 12.23
N LEU A 398 12.13 20.83 11.83
CA LEU A 398 11.91 20.44 10.44
C LEU A 398 11.69 21.66 9.51
N GLU A 399 11.08 22.73 10.03
CA GLU A 399 10.87 24.00 9.32
C GLU A 399 12.16 24.74 8.93
N HIS A 400 13.30 24.36 9.49
CA HIS A 400 14.61 24.95 9.23
C HIS A 400 15.51 24.05 8.36
N ASP A 401 15.07 22.82 8.06
CA ASP A 401 15.81 21.86 7.26
C ASP A 401 15.36 21.88 5.80
N ASP A 402 16.32 21.73 4.88
CA ASP A 402 16.00 21.49 3.47
C ASP A 402 15.25 20.16 3.30
N ALA A 403 14.29 20.12 2.37
CA ALA A 403 13.44 18.96 2.16
C ALA A 403 14.22 17.68 1.84
N ASN A 404 15.35 17.76 1.12
CA ASN A 404 16.17 16.59 0.82
C ASN A 404 16.87 16.07 2.07
N ARG A 405 17.31 16.96 2.98
CA ARG A 405 17.94 16.57 4.24
C ARG A 405 16.91 15.98 5.20
N ALA A 406 15.70 16.52 5.21
CA ALA A 406 14.58 15.92 5.95
C ALA A 406 14.23 14.52 5.45
N LEU A 407 14.21 14.31 4.12
CA LEU A 407 14.00 13.00 3.49
C LEU A 407 15.06 12.00 3.93
N MET A 408 16.34 12.39 3.84
CA MET A 408 17.45 11.56 4.30
C MET A 408 17.32 11.25 5.79
N GLY A 409 17.01 12.25 6.62
CA GLY A 409 16.83 12.11 8.06
C GLY A 409 15.74 11.11 8.42
N ALA A 410 14.54 11.23 7.82
CA ALA A 410 13.43 10.30 8.04
C ALA A 410 13.79 8.87 7.60
N ASN A 411 14.52 8.72 6.50
CA ASN A 411 14.99 7.41 6.03
C ASN A 411 16.05 6.79 6.94
N MET A 412 17.00 7.58 7.42
CA MET A 412 18.07 7.14 8.33
C MET A 412 17.53 6.75 9.71
N GLN A 413 16.51 7.46 10.23
CA GLN A 413 15.87 7.11 11.50
C GLN A 413 15.33 5.66 11.51
N ARG A 414 14.83 5.15 10.38
CA ARG A 414 14.33 3.77 10.24
C ARG A 414 15.43 2.70 10.28
N GLN A 415 16.69 3.11 10.18
CA GLN A 415 17.85 2.23 10.17
C GLN A 415 18.61 2.22 11.50
N ALA A 416 18.24 3.10 12.43
CA ALA A 416 18.84 3.13 13.76
C ALA A 416 18.65 1.79 14.48
N VAL A 417 19.73 1.23 15.01
CA VAL A 417 19.71 -0.05 15.74
C VAL A 417 19.63 0.24 17.25
N PRO A 418 18.78 -0.49 18.01
CA PRO A 418 18.68 -0.34 19.44
C PRO A 418 20.02 -0.54 20.16
N THR A 419 20.42 0.46 20.93
CA THR A 419 21.59 0.41 21.80
C THR A 419 21.30 -0.37 23.08
N LEU A 420 22.34 -0.82 23.78
CA LEU A 420 22.22 -1.54 25.04
C LEU A 420 21.48 -0.72 26.12
N LYS A 421 21.67 0.60 26.09
CA LYS A 421 21.07 1.59 26.99
C LYS A 421 20.34 2.64 26.16
N SER A 422 19.02 2.57 26.14
CA SER A 422 18.19 3.63 25.53
C SER A 422 18.29 4.92 26.35
N GLN A 423 18.16 6.05 25.67
CA GLN A 423 18.15 7.37 26.31
C GLN A 423 17.12 8.25 25.58
N VAL A 424 16.16 8.80 26.31
CA VAL A 424 15.18 9.76 25.77
C VAL A 424 15.89 10.91 25.04
N PRO A 425 15.43 11.33 23.84
CA PRO A 425 15.96 12.50 23.15
C PRO A 425 15.77 13.77 23.99
N LEU A 426 16.85 14.55 24.21
CA LEU A 426 16.75 15.81 24.95
C LEU A 426 15.93 16.88 24.20
N VAL A 427 15.87 16.76 22.87
CA VAL A 427 15.10 17.62 21.98
C VAL A 427 14.18 16.71 21.15
N GLY A 428 12.90 16.67 21.52
CA GLY A 428 11.87 15.88 20.84
C GLY A 428 10.69 16.74 20.39
N THR A 429 9.70 16.12 19.75
CA THR A 429 8.50 16.81 19.23
C THR A 429 7.23 16.48 20.02
N GLY A 430 7.28 15.48 20.91
CA GLY A 430 6.15 14.96 21.68
C GLY A 430 5.38 13.84 20.97
N VAL A 431 5.80 13.43 19.77
CA VAL A 431 5.20 12.29 19.04
C VAL A 431 5.84 10.96 19.48
N GLU A 432 7.00 11.02 20.13
CA GLU A 432 7.81 9.88 20.59
C GLU A 432 7.01 8.91 21.44
N ARG A 433 6.21 9.42 22.39
CA ARG A 433 5.37 8.60 23.27
C ARG A 433 4.30 7.84 22.51
N THR A 434 3.62 8.52 21.58
CA THR A 434 2.57 7.91 20.75
C THR A 434 3.16 6.79 19.90
N VAL A 435 4.32 7.01 19.27
CA VAL A 435 4.98 5.99 18.44
C VAL A 435 5.42 4.79 19.27
N ALA A 436 6.00 5.01 20.46
CA ALA A 436 6.41 3.93 21.34
C ALA A 436 5.22 3.06 21.78
N GLN A 437 4.09 3.68 22.14
CA GLN A 437 2.87 2.97 22.54
C GLN A 437 2.19 2.24 21.38
N ASP A 438 1.97 2.93 20.25
CA ASP A 438 1.22 2.39 19.11
C ASP A 438 2.01 1.35 18.31
N SER A 439 3.35 1.33 18.44
CA SER A 439 4.19 0.29 17.81
C SER A 439 3.90 -1.12 18.33
N GLY A 440 3.38 -1.24 19.56
CA GLY A 440 3.14 -2.53 20.23
C GLY A 440 4.40 -3.19 20.81
N VAL A 441 5.55 -2.50 20.77
CA VAL A 441 6.80 -3.01 21.39
C VAL A 441 6.80 -2.86 22.91
N CYS A 442 6.04 -1.89 23.43
CA CYS A 442 5.88 -1.63 24.84
C CYS A 442 4.72 -2.45 25.40
N VAL A 443 4.83 -2.85 26.67
CA VAL A 443 3.71 -3.49 27.38
C VAL A 443 2.88 -2.41 28.05
N THR A 444 1.62 -2.27 27.66
CA THR A 444 0.68 -1.29 28.23
C THR A 444 -0.36 -1.96 29.13
N ALA A 445 -0.78 -1.24 30.17
CA ALA A 445 -1.79 -1.68 31.11
C ALA A 445 -3.17 -1.71 30.44
N ARG A 446 -3.80 -2.89 30.40
CA ARG A 446 -5.18 -3.03 29.89
C ARG A 446 -6.21 -2.40 30.82
N ARG A 447 -5.94 -2.47 32.14
CA ARG A 447 -6.79 -2.00 33.23
C ARG A 447 -5.95 -1.26 34.26
N GLY A 448 -6.57 -0.29 34.94
CA GLY A 448 -5.98 0.43 36.06
C GLY A 448 -5.89 -0.43 37.31
N GLY A 449 -4.90 -0.16 38.16
CA GLY A 449 -4.65 -0.98 39.35
C GLY A 449 -3.39 -0.62 40.10
N VAL A 450 -2.96 -1.54 40.96
CA VAL A 450 -1.72 -1.46 41.73
C VAL A 450 -0.80 -2.60 41.33
N ILE A 451 0.49 -2.30 41.15
CA ILE A 451 1.49 -3.33 40.86
C ILE A 451 1.71 -4.22 42.08
N GLU A 452 1.30 -5.48 41.99
CA GLU A 452 1.43 -6.45 43.07
C GLU A 452 2.83 -7.06 43.12
N SER A 453 3.40 -7.41 41.97
CA SER A 453 4.78 -7.91 41.88
C SER A 453 5.39 -7.58 40.52
N VAL A 454 6.71 -7.33 40.53
CA VAL A 454 7.50 -7.06 39.32
C VAL A 454 8.71 -7.98 39.31
N ASP A 455 8.92 -8.64 38.18
CA ASP A 455 10.11 -9.41 37.87
C ASP A 455 10.62 -8.99 36.48
N ALA A 456 11.86 -9.37 36.14
CA ALA A 456 12.45 -9.10 34.83
C ALA A 456 11.71 -9.81 33.68
N ALA A 457 10.97 -10.89 33.98
CA ALA A 457 10.23 -11.69 33.00
C ALA A 457 8.70 -11.47 33.05
N ARG A 458 8.14 -10.96 34.14
CA ARG A 458 6.69 -10.77 34.26
C ARG A 458 6.31 -9.64 35.21
N ILE A 459 5.17 -9.02 34.96
CA ILE A 459 4.55 -7.98 35.79
C ILE A 459 3.15 -8.44 36.17
N VAL A 460 2.82 -8.36 37.45
CA VAL A 460 1.50 -8.73 37.99
C VAL A 460 0.80 -7.47 38.52
N VAL A 461 -0.36 -7.17 37.96
CA VAL A 461 -1.20 -6.03 38.31
C VAL A 461 -2.42 -6.53 39.05
N ARG A 462 -2.68 -5.98 40.24
CA ARG A 462 -3.95 -6.13 40.93
C ARG A 462 -4.89 -5.03 40.45
N VAL A 463 -5.96 -5.43 39.79
CA VAL A 463 -6.90 -4.52 39.12
C VAL A 463 -7.79 -3.83 40.15
N ASN A 464 -8.21 -2.59 39.85
CA ASN A 464 -9.20 -1.89 40.66
C ASN A 464 -10.55 -2.62 40.63
N ASN A 465 -11.27 -2.64 41.76
CA ASN A 465 -12.58 -3.29 41.86
C ASN A 465 -13.62 -2.71 40.87
N GLU A 466 -13.47 -1.44 40.47
CA GLU A 466 -14.36 -0.77 39.52
C GLU A 466 -14.20 -1.30 38.07
N GLU A 467 -13.02 -1.79 37.72
CA GLU A 467 -12.70 -2.34 36.38
C GLU A 467 -12.72 -3.89 36.36
N THR A 468 -13.16 -4.51 37.46
CA THR A 468 -13.23 -5.97 37.61
C THR A 468 -14.65 -6.45 37.35
N GLU A 469 -14.84 -7.30 36.34
CA GLU A 469 -16.14 -7.92 36.07
C GLU A 469 -16.47 -9.01 37.11
N ALA A 470 -17.75 -9.23 37.36
CA ALA A 470 -18.21 -10.23 38.33
C ALA A 470 -17.82 -11.66 37.90
N GLY A 471 -16.87 -12.26 38.61
CA GLY A 471 -16.33 -13.60 38.33
C GLY A 471 -14.87 -13.62 37.84
N ASP A 472 -14.27 -12.45 37.59
CA ASP A 472 -12.84 -12.33 37.29
C ASP A 472 -12.01 -12.35 38.58
N ALA A 473 -10.81 -12.93 38.51
CA ALA A 473 -9.87 -13.01 39.64
C ALA A 473 -9.28 -11.64 40.02
N GLY A 474 -9.49 -10.60 39.20
CA GLY A 474 -9.03 -9.23 39.47
C GLY A 474 -7.52 -9.05 39.39
N VAL A 475 -6.82 -9.93 38.66
CA VAL A 475 -5.36 -9.90 38.50
C VAL A 475 -5.00 -10.06 37.03
N ASP A 476 -4.24 -9.09 36.50
CA ASP A 476 -3.67 -9.15 35.16
C ASP A 476 -2.18 -9.52 35.22
N ILE A 477 -1.78 -10.51 34.42
CA ILE A 477 -0.39 -10.96 34.32
C ILE A 477 0.15 -10.63 32.93
N TYR A 478 1.24 -9.88 32.89
CA TYR A 478 1.93 -9.48 31.68
C TYR A 478 3.29 -10.18 31.61
N ASN A 479 3.48 -11.09 30.65
CA ASN A 479 4.76 -11.74 30.39
C ASN A 479 5.59 -10.89 29.43
N LEU A 480 6.86 -10.67 29.77
CA LEU A 480 7.77 -9.83 29.01
C LEU A 480 8.60 -10.67 28.04
N THR A 481 8.78 -10.17 26.82
CA THR A 481 9.67 -10.78 25.82
C THR A 481 11.12 -10.48 26.16
N LYS A 482 11.96 -11.51 26.28
CA LYS A 482 13.38 -11.40 26.66
C LYS A 482 14.27 -11.91 25.54
N TYR A 483 15.28 -11.10 25.18
CA TYR A 483 16.39 -11.46 24.29
C TYR A 483 15.99 -12.31 23.07
N THR A 484 14.97 -11.86 22.34
CA THR A 484 14.48 -12.55 21.13
C THR A 484 15.04 -11.90 19.87
N ARG A 485 15.29 -12.71 18.84
CA ARG A 485 15.80 -12.26 17.54
C ARG A 485 14.71 -11.50 16.77
N SER A 486 15.08 -10.35 16.17
CA SER A 486 14.27 -9.68 15.14
C SER A 486 14.60 -10.18 13.73
N ASN A 487 13.77 -9.82 12.73
CA ASN A 487 14.04 -10.14 11.33
C ASN A 487 15.42 -9.66 10.83
N GLN A 488 15.92 -8.53 11.35
CA GLN A 488 17.21 -7.93 10.97
C GLN A 488 18.35 -8.32 11.94
N ASN A 489 18.19 -9.40 12.71
CA ASN A 489 19.18 -9.91 13.66
C ASN A 489 19.51 -8.93 14.80
N THR A 490 18.61 -7.99 15.11
CA THR A 490 18.69 -7.14 16.30
C THR A 490 18.03 -7.85 17.49
N CYS A 491 18.24 -7.30 18.69
CA CYS A 491 17.69 -7.85 19.93
C CYS A 491 16.38 -7.14 20.31
N ILE A 492 15.31 -7.93 20.47
CA ILE A 492 14.04 -7.51 21.07
C ILE A 492 14.06 -7.93 22.54
N ASN A 493 14.05 -6.95 23.43
CA ASN A 493 14.07 -7.19 24.86
C ASN A 493 13.23 -6.12 25.57
N GLN A 494 12.31 -6.58 26.41
CA GLN A 494 11.46 -5.71 27.22
C GLN A 494 12.02 -5.59 28.64
N ARG A 495 11.98 -4.37 29.20
CA ARG A 495 12.45 -4.06 30.56
C ARG A 495 11.34 -3.39 31.34
N SER A 496 11.02 -3.90 32.52
CA SER A 496 10.05 -3.27 33.41
C SER A 496 10.53 -1.90 33.88
N ILE A 497 9.63 -0.92 33.90
CA ILE A 497 9.88 0.43 34.42
C ILE A 497 9.14 0.70 35.74
N VAL A 498 8.06 -0.03 35.97
CA VAL A 498 7.24 0.08 37.19
C VAL A 498 7.87 -0.67 38.36
N ARG A 499 7.54 -0.24 39.58
CA ARG A 499 7.96 -0.85 40.83
C ARG A 499 6.76 -1.44 41.57
N GLN A 500 7.04 -2.35 42.48
CA GLN A 500 6.01 -2.92 43.35
C GLN A 500 5.35 -1.81 44.19
N GLY A 501 4.02 -1.77 44.18
CA GLY A 501 3.21 -0.78 44.89
C GLY A 501 2.85 0.47 44.08
N ASP A 502 3.37 0.62 42.85
CA ASP A 502 2.99 1.74 41.99
C ASP A 502 1.51 1.64 41.60
N VAL A 503 0.83 2.79 41.54
CA VAL A 503 -0.55 2.91 41.05
C VAL A 503 -0.51 3.30 39.58
N ILE A 504 -1.23 2.56 38.74
CA ILE A 504 -1.25 2.73 37.30
C ILE A 504 -2.67 2.95 36.79
N ALA A 505 -2.79 3.73 35.70
CA ALA A 505 -4.01 3.88 34.95
C ALA A 505 -4.03 2.97 33.71
N ARG A 506 -5.22 2.77 33.16
CA ARG A 506 -5.38 2.10 31.86
C ARG A 506 -4.61 2.87 30.78
N GLY A 507 -3.78 2.15 30.03
CA GLY A 507 -2.94 2.70 28.96
C GLY A 507 -1.53 3.09 29.38
N ASP A 508 -1.20 3.04 30.68
CA ASP A 508 0.17 3.31 31.14
C ASP A 508 1.15 2.24 30.66
N VAL A 509 2.38 2.65 30.39
CA VAL A 509 3.47 1.75 29.96
C VAL A 509 4.04 1.06 31.20
N LEU A 510 4.07 -0.27 31.19
CA LEU A 510 4.58 -1.12 32.28
C LEU A 510 6.01 -1.57 32.01
N ALA A 511 6.33 -1.85 30.75
CA ALA A 511 7.65 -2.23 30.30
C ALA A 511 8.00 -1.58 28.96
N ASP A 512 9.21 -1.04 28.89
CA ASP A 512 9.79 -0.49 27.68
C ASP A 512 10.24 -1.61 26.75
N GLY A 513 10.04 -1.39 25.44
CA GLY A 513 10.60 -2.23 24.39
C GLY A 513 12.02 -1.80 23.97
N PRO A 514 12.56 -2.38 22.88
CA PRO A 514 13.82 -1.93 22.31
C PRO A 514 13.70 -0.49 21.78
N SER A 515 14.74 0.33 22.00
CA SER A 515 14.75 1.76 21.60
C SER A 515 13.60 2.58 22.20
N VAL A 516 13.20 2.28 23.44
CA VAL A 516 12.24 3.06 24.22
C VAL A 516 12.83 3.30 25.60
N ASP A 517 12.59 4.48 26.16
CA ASP A 517 12.99 4.87 27.51
C ASP A 517 11.83 5.62 28.17
N LEU A 518 11.30 5.07 29.27
CA LEU A 518 10.14 5.59 30.03
C LEU A 518 8.90 5.84 29.17
N GLY A 519 8.63 4.94 28.22
CA GLY A 519 7.51 5.05 27.28
C GLY A 519 7.69 6.06 26.16
N GLU A 520 8.87 6.68 26.00
CA GLU A 520 9.21 7.55 24.87
C GLU A 520 10.18 6.86 23.92
N LEU A 521 9.99 7.08 22.61
CA LEU A 521 10.88 6.55 21.59
C LEU A 521 12.30 7.13 21.74
N ALA A 522 13.27 6.23 21.90
CA ALA A 522 14.68 6.51 22.12
C ALA A 522 15.55 5.74 21.11
N LEU A 523 15.58 6.25 19.87
CA LEU A 523 16.29 5.58 18.75
C LEU A 523 17.82 5.57 18.90
N GLY A 524 18.38 6.54 19.63
CA GLY A 524 19.81 6.74 19.76
C GLY A 524 20.19 7.30 21.13
N GLN A 525 21.24 8.12 21.18
CA GLN A 525 21.72 8.73 22.41
C GLN A 525 22.17 10.17 22.21
N ASN A 526 21.98 11.00 23.24
CA ASN A 526 22.38 12.41 23.21
C ASN A 526 23.87 12.56 23.51
N MET A 527 24.64 13.18 22.62
CA MET A 527 26.07 13.40 22.80
C MET A 527 26.42 14.88 22.81
N ARG A 528 27.51 15.23 23.51
CA ARG A 528 28.06 16.59 23.46
C ARG A 528 28.87 16.73 22.18
N ILE A 529 28.37 17.53 21.25
CA ILE A 529 29.00 17.77 19.94
C ILE A 529 29.63 19.17 19.91
N ALA A 530 30.77 19.29 19.23
CA ALA A 530 31.42 20.56 18.94
C ALA A 530 31.68 20.66 17.43
N PHE A 531 31.23 21.75 16.81
CA PHE A 531 31.48 22.02 15.40
C PHE A 531 32.80 22.78 15.24
N MET A 532 33.86 22.07 14.88
CA MET A 532 35.16 22.66 14.54
C MET A 532 35.98 21.70 13.68
N PRO A 533 36.83 22.18 12.77
CA PRO A 533 37.78 21.32 12.08
C PRO A 533 38.79 20.74 13.10
N TRP A 534 39.06 19.45 13.03
CA TRP A 534 39.98 18.77 13.94
C TRP A 534 41.00 17.92 13.19
N ASN A 535 42.14 18.54 12.87
CA ASN A 535 43.29 17.90 12.20
C ASN A 535 42.95 17.07 10.94
N GLY A 536 41.84 17.41 10.25
CA GLY A 536 41.37 16.66 9.08
C GLY A 536 40.68 15.33 9.38
N TYR A 537 40.53 14.92 10.65
CA TYR A 537 39.82 13.67 10.98
C TYR A 537 38.31 13.74 10.75
N ASN A 538 37.75 14.94 10.74
CA ASN A 538 36.36 15.20 10.37
C ASN A 538 36.26 15.85 8.99
N PHE A 539 37.13 15.44 8.06
CA PHE A 539 37.05 15.85 6.66
C PHE A 539 35.82 15.20 5.99
N GLU A 540 35.18 15.96 5.09
CA GLU A 540 33.87 15.64 4.50
C GLU A 540 32.82 15.38 5.60
N ASP A 541 32.18 14.21 5.60
CA ASP A 541 31.15 13.81 6.58
C ASP A 541 31.69 12.83 7.62
N SER A 542 33.02 12.77 7.79
CA SER A 542 33.66 11.89 8.78
C SER A 542 33.41 12.38 10.21
N ILE A 543 33.15 11.45 11.13
CA ILE A 543 32.88 11.76 12.54
C ILE A 543 34.06 11.30 13.40
N LEU A 544 34.63 12.23 14.17
CA LEU A 544 35.62 11.93 15.21
C LEU A 544 34.91 11.69 16.54
N ILE A 545 35.13 10.51 17.14
CA ILE A 545 34.48 10.09 18.38
C ILE A 545 35.51 10.02 19.51
N SER A 546 35.12 10.47 20.70
CA SER A 546 35.94 10.35 21.91
C SER A 546 35.93 8.91 22.43
N GLU A 547 37.08 8.42 22.91
CA GLU A 547 37.21 7.11 23.56
C GLU A 547 36.20 6.92 24.71
N LYS A 548 35.80 8.02 25.38
CA LYS A 548 34.79 8.00 26.45
C LYS A 548 33.47 7.36 26.02
N VAL A 549 33.05 7.53 24.76
CA VAL A 549 31.81 6.95 24.24
C VAL A 549 31.89 5.41 24.22
N VAL A 550 33.08 4.87 23.91
CA VAL A 550 33.34 3.43 23.91
C VAL A 550 33.41 2.90 25.33
N GLN A 551 34.13 3.60 26.23
CA GLN A 551 34.27 3.20 27.64
C GLN A 551 32.92 3.14 28.38
N GLU A 552 31.95 3.95 27.99
CA GLU A 552 30.61 4.00 28.59
C GLU A 552 29.60 3.01 27.95
N ASP A 553 30.02 2.22 26.95
CA ASP A 553 29.20 1.28 26.18
C ASP A 553 27.94 1.92 25.58
N ARG A 554 28.09 3.16 25.11
CA ARG A 554 26.97 4.02 24.68
C ARG A 554 26.32 3.55 23.39
N LEU A 555 27.14 3.18 22.41
CA LEU A 555 26.69 2.71 21.10
C LEU A 555 26.84 1.19 20.93
N THR A 556 27.03 0.45 22.02
CA THR A 556 27.09 -1.02 22.01
C THR A 556 25.70 -1.58 21.70
N THR A 557 25.58 -2.45 20.70
CA THR A 557 24.33 -3.09 20.27
C THR A 557 24.37 -4.60 20.51
N ILE A 558 23.20 -5.23 20.70
CA ILE A 558 23.09 -6.69 20.82
C ILE A 558 22.53 -7.25 19.51
N HIS A 559 23.26 -8.18 18.91
CA HIS A 559 22.84 -8.90 17.71
C HIS A 559 22.60 -10.38 18.04
N ILE A 560 21.51 -10.93 17.51
CA ILE A 560 21.14 -12.34 17.69
C ILE A 560 21.07 -12.98 16.31
N GLN A 561 21.93 -13.97 16.09
CA GLN A 561 21.98 -14.74 14.85
C GLN A 561 21.44 -16.14 15.07
N GLU A 562 20.68 -16.61 14.10
CA GLU A 562 20.17 -17.98 14.09
C GLU A 562 21.02 -18.80 13.11
N LEU A 563 21.58 -19.90 13.60
CA LEU A 563 22.40 -20.83 12.81
C LEU A 563 21.72 -22.19 12.85
N THR A 564 21.34 -22.69 11.68
CA THR A 564 20.58 -23.94 11.55
C THR A 564 21.47 -25.06 11.03
N CYS A 565 21.49 -26.20 11.71
CA CYS A 565 22.07 -27.44 11.20
C CYS A 565 20.94 -28.40 10.80
N VAL A 566 20.98 -28.93 9.58
CA VAL A 566 19.98 -29.90 9.09
C VAL A 566 20.69 -31.21 8.78
N ALA A 567 20.24 -32.28 9.44
CA ALA A 567 20.58 -33.65 9.12
C ALA A 567 19.56 -34.19 8.10
N ARG A 568 20.04 -34.82 7.03
CA ARG A 568 19.20 -35.34 5.93
C ARG A 568 19.50 -36.82 5.69
N ASP A 569 18.50 -37.53 5.18
CA ASP A 569 18.72 -38.85 4.61
C ASP A 569 19.36 -38.74 3.23
N THR A 570 20.57 -39.29 3.10
CA THR A 570 21.25 -39.40 1.81
C THR A 570 21.09 -40.81 1.25
N LYS A 571 21.42 -41.00 -0.05
CA LYS A 571 21.41 -42.33 -0.67
C LYS A 571 22.40 -43.32 -0.04
N LEU A 572 23.43 -42.81 0.63
CA LEU A 572 24.50 -43.61 1.24
C LEU A 572 24.22 -43.92 2.72
N GLY A 573 23.19 -43.30 3.31
CA GLY A 573 22.85 -43.40 4.72
C GLY A 573 22.35 -42.06 5.27
N SER A 574 21.77 -42.11 6.46
CA SER A 574 21.32 -40.93 7.19
C SER A 574 22.52 -40.14 7.72
N GLU A 575 22.47 -38.81 7.63
CA GLU A 575 23.41 -37.96 8.36
C GLU A 575 23.09 -38.01 9.86
N GLU A 576 24.12 -38.10 10.69
CA GLU A 576 23.97 -38.20 12.14
C GLU A 576 24.50 -36.93 12.82
N ILE A 577 23.79 -36.49 13.86
CA ILE A 577 24.27 -35.45 14.77
C ILE A 577 24.96 -36.19 15.92
N THR A 578 26.27 -35.99 16.06
CA THR A 578 27.10 -36.70 17.03
C THR A 578 28.34 -35.89 17.41
N ALA A 579 28.85 -36.13 18.62
CA ALA A 579 30.11 -35.57 19.09
C ALA A 579 31.35 -36.31 18.50
N ASP A 580 31.17 -37.50 17.93
CA ASP A 580 32.25 -38.30 17.33
C ASP A 580 32.57 -37.81 15.90
N ILE A 581 33.38 -36.75 15.80
CA ILE A 581 33.70 -36.08 14.54
C ILE A 581 35.12 -36.42 14.09
N PRO A 582 35.33 -36.93 12.85
CA PRO A 582 36.65 -37.34 12.39
C PRO A 582 37.58 -36.14 12.20
N ASN A 583 38.87 -36.33 12.53
CA ASN A 583 39.95 -35.35 12.34
C ASN A 583 39.78 -34.02 13.13
N VAL A 584 39.00 -34.04 14.21
CA VAL A 584 38.82 -32.89 15.11
C VAL A 584 39.50 -33.20 16.46
N GLY A 585 40.32 -32.27 16.96
CA GLY A 585 40.98 -32.43 18.27
C GLY A 585 40.01 -32.23 19.45
N GLU A 586 40.31 -32.83 20.59
CA GLU A 586 39.48 -32.76 21.81
C GLU A 586 39.16 -31.33 22.26
N SER A 587 40.06 -30.37 22.01
CA SER A 587 39.84 -28.97 22.35
C SER A 587 38.63 -28.35 21.65
N ALA A 588 38.36 -28.74 20.40
CA ALA A 588 37.19 -28.26 19.65
C ALA A 588 35.91 -29.01 20.03
N LEU A 589 36.02 -30.24 20.55
CA LEU A 589 34.89 -31.02 21.06
C LEU A 589 34.49 -30.63 22.49
N SER A 590 35.38 -29.97 23.24
CA SER A 590 35.15 -29.59 24.64
C SER A 590 33.89 -28.75 24.90
N LYS A 591 33.40 -28.04 23.88
CA LYS A 591 32.21 -27.19 23.96
C LYS A 591 30.90 -27.90 23.60
N LEU A 592 30.99 -29.14 23.10
CA LEU A 592 29.84 -29.96 22.71
C LEU A 592 29.42 -30.88 23.87
N ASP A 593 28.13 -31.15 23.94
CA ASP A 593 27.55 -32.17 24.80
C ASP A 593 27.70 -33.58 24.20
N GLU A 594 27.22 -34.59 24.91
CA GLU A 594 27.27 -35.99 24.47
C GLU A 594 26.51 -36.23 23.15
N SER A 595 25.54 -35.36 22.81
CA SER A 595 24.78 -35.43 21.57
C SER A 595 25.48 -34.71 20.41
N GLY A 596 26.60 -34.03 20.65
CA GLY A 596 27.31 -33.24 19.64
C GLY A 596 26.77 -31.82 19.48
N ILE A 597 26.06 -31.27 20.47
CA ILE A 597 25.45 -29.94 20.44
C ILE A 597 26.12 -29.04 21.46
N VAL A 598 26.37 -27.78 21.11
CA VAL A 598 27.00 -26.80 22.01
C VAL A 598 26.14 -26.48 23.23
N TYR A 599 26.78 -26.31 24.40
CA TYR A 599 26.10 -25.90 25.62
C TYR A 599 25.56 -24.46 25.55
N ILE A 600 24.38 -24.25 26.14
CA ILE A 600 23.83 -22.91 26.37
C ILE A 600 24.73 -22.17 27.37
N GLY A 601 25.11 -20.93 27.04
CA GLY A 601 26.04 -20.09 27.79
C GLY A 601 27.50 -20.22 27.35
N ALA A 602 27.82 -21.10 26.41
CA ALA A 602 29.19 -21.23 25.91
C ALA A 602 29.60 -20.01 25.07
N GLU A 603 30.79 -19.46 25.35
CA GLU A 603 31.43 -18.47 24.50
C GLU A 603 32.12 -19.15 23.32
N VAL A 604 31.79 -18.70 22.11
CA VAL A 604 32.23 -19.30 20.86
C VAL A 604 32.90 -18.25 19.97
N GLY A 605 33.93 -18.69 19.25
CA GLY A 605 34.66 -17.87 18.29
C GLY A 605 34.66 -18.47 16.88
N PRO A 606 35.32 -17.78 15.93
CA PRO A 606 35.36 -18.20 14.54
C PRO A 606 35.90 -19.63 14.39
N GLY A 607 35.14 -20.50 13.72
CA GLY A 607 35.55 -21.88 13.44
C GLY A 607 35.20 -22.91 14.53
N ASP A 608 34.72 -22.48 15.69
CA ASP A 608 34.19 -23.38 16.73
C ASP A 608 32.97 -24.16 16.19
N ILE A 609 32.84 -25.41 16.62
CA ILE A 609 31.74 -26.29 16.22
C ILE A 609 30.55 -26.03 17.14
N LEU A 610 29.39 -25.74 16.54
CA LEU A 610 28.13 -25.56 17.27
C LEU A 610 27.29 -26.83 17.29
N VAL A 611 27.23 -27.52 16.16
CA VAL A 611 26.52 -28.80 16.03
C VAL A 611 27.39 -29.74 15.21
N GLY A 612 27.88 -30.79 15.86
CA GLY A 612 28.60 -31.90 15.27
C GLY A 612 27.70 -32.67 14.33
N LYS A 613 28.09 -32.75 13.05
CA LYS A 613 27.35 -33.49 12.03
C LYS A 613 28.30 -34.31 11.17
N VAL A 614 27.96 -35.58 11.00
CA VAL A 614 28.70 -36.51 10.15
C VAL A 614 27.83 -37.01 9.01
N THR A 615 28.39 -37.00 7.80
CA THR A 615 27.72 -37.52 6.59
C THR A 615 28.40 -38.80 6.14
N PRO A 616 27.66 -39.89 5.89
CA PRO A 616 28.20 -41.11 5.29
C PRO A 616 28.84 -40.81 3.93
N LYS A 617 30.09 -41.26 3.76
CA LYS A 617 30.89 -41.06 2.56
C LYS A 617 31.04 -42.41 1.85
N GLY A 618 30.83 -42.42 0.54
CA GLY A 618 31.08 -43.62 -0.28
C GLY A 618 32.57 -43.91 -0.37
N GLU A 619 32.93 -45.18 -0.57
CA GLU A 619 34.32 -45.59 -0.77
C GLU A 619 34.94 -44.90 -1.99
N THR A 620 35.87 -43.98 -1.75
CA THR A 620 36.71 -43.40 -2.80
C THR A 620 37.85 -44.37 -3.11
N GLN A 621 38.10 -44.67 -4.39
CA GLN A 621 39.29 -45.41 -4.81
C GLN A 621 40.54 -44.61 -4.46
N LEU A 622 41.22 -45.01 -3.38
CA LEU A 622 42.48 -44.42 -2.94
C LEU A 622 43.62 -44.80 -3.89
N THR A 623 44.57 -43.89 -4.08
CA THR A 623 45.77 -44.20 -4.87
C THR A 623 46.65 -45.24 -4.13
N PRO A 624 47.55 -45.96 -4.83
CA PRO A 624 48.47 -46.91 -4.18
C PRO A 624 49.31 -46.27 -3.05
N GLU A 625 49.68 -45.00 -3.18
CA GLU A 625 50.43 -44.24 -2.19
C GLU A 625 49.61 -44.01 -0.91
N GLU A 626 48.33 -43.62 -1.04
CA GLU A 626 47.42 -43.42 0.10
C GLU A 626 47.09 -44.75 0.80
N LYS A 627 46.94 -45.84 0.03
CA LYS A 627 46.77 -47.19 0.59
C LYS A 627 47.99 -47.63 1.40
N LEU A 628 49.19 -47.34 0.89
CA LEU A 628 50.45 -47.66 1.58
C LEU A 628 50.59 -46.83 2.87
N LEU A 629 50.31 -45.52 2.81
CA LEU A 629 50.32 -44.64 3.99
C LEU A 629 49.39 -45.17 5.10
N ARG A 630 48.16 -45.56 4.75
CA ARG A 630 47.21 -46.13 5.72
C ARG A 630 47.67 -47.46 6.29
N ALA A 631 48.27 -48.34 5.48
CA ALA A 631 48.82 -49.60 5.95
C ALA A 631 49.98 -49.41 6.94
N ILE A 632 50.77 -48.33 6.78
CA ILE A 632 51.89 -47.99 7.67
C ILE A 632 51.39 -47.39 9.00
N PHE A 633 50.43 -46.45 8.95
CA PHE A 633 49.96 -45.74 10.16
C PHE A 633 48.77 -46.40 10.86
N GLY A 634 48.16 -47.43 10.28
CA GLY A 634 47.01 -48.13 10.86
C GLY A 634 45.75 -47.25 10.96
N GLU A 635 45.73 -46.09 10.31
CA GLU A 635 44.58 -45.19 10.27
C GLU A 635 43.46 -45.84 9.46
N LYS A 636 42.38 -46.22 10.16
CA LYS A 636 41.14 -46.66 9.51
C LYS A 636 40.58 -45.50 8.68
N ALA A 637 40.08 -45.81 7.49
CA ALA A 637 39.24 -44.88 6.75
C ALA A 637 38.06 -44.50 7.65
N SER A 638 37.88 -43.21 7.95
CA SER A 638 36.57 -42.79 8.44
C SER A 638 35.61 -42.86 7.25
N ASP A 639 34.63 -43.75 7.31
CA ASP A 639 33.56 -43.87 6.32
C ASP A 639 32.58 -42.69 6.39
N VAL A 640 32.90 -41.70 7.22
CA VAL A 640 32.13 -40.48 7.47
C VAL A 640 32.97 -39.24 7.20
N LYS A 641 32.29 -38.19 6.75
CA LYS A 641 32.84 -36.86 6.50
C LYS A 641 32.27 -35.86 7.50
N ASP A 642 33.12 -34.99 8.05
CA ASP A 642 32.69 -33.82 8.84
C ASP A 642 31.89 -32.83 7.96
N THR A 643 30.63 -32.63 8.33
CA THR A 643 29.72 -31.63 7.75
C THR A 643 29.07 -30.78 8.85
N SER A 644 29.76 -30.64 9.98
CA SER A 644 29.32 -29.94 11.18
C SER A 644 29.04 -28.46 10.94
N GLN A 645 28.08 -27.92 11.68
CA GLN A 645 27.80 -26.49 11.69
C GLN A 645 28.83 -25.77 12.56
N ARG A 646 29.50 -24.77 11.98
CA ARG A 646 30.54 -23.99 12.66
C ARG A 646 30.15 -22.51 12.72
N VAL A 647 30.74 -21.78 13.66
CA VAL A 647 30.58 -20.32 13.77
C VAL A 647 31.20 -19.64 12.54
N PRO A 648 30.49 -18.71 11.89
CA PRO A 648 31.01 -17.93 10.76
C PRO A 648 32.32 -17.21 11.09
N THR A 649 33.15 -16.99 10.06
CA THR A 649 34.39 -16.24 10.22
C THR A 649 34.12 -14.81 10.70
N GLY A 650 34.94 -14.33 11.66
CA GLY A 650 34.82 -12.98 12.21
C GLY A 650 33.71 -12.77 13.26
N THR A 651 32.89 -13.79 13.56
CA THR A 651 31.85 -13.69 14.60
C THR A 651 32.35 -14.27 15.93
N ARG A 652 32.09 -13.57 17.02
CA ARG A 652 32.29 -14.03 18.41
C ARG A 652 31.04 -13.72 19.21
N GLY A 653 30.66 -14.60 20.10
CA GLY A 653 29.48 -14.39 20.92
C GLY A 653 29.21 -15.55 21.87
N THR A 654 28.05 -15.51 22.50
CA THR A 654 27.60 -16.51 23.47
C THR A 654 26.37 -17.22 22.92
N VAL A 655 26.30 -18.54 23.08
CA VAL A 655 25.11 -19.31 22.73
C VAL A 655 24.03 -19.05 23.76
N ILE A 656 22.88 -18.50 23.35
CA ILE A 656 21.79 -18.11 24.26
C ILE A 656 20.64 -19.12 24.33
N ASP A 657 20.40 -19.86 23.25
CA ASP A 657 19.31 -20.82 23.14
C ASP A 657 19.66 -21.90 22.11
N VAL A 658 19.07 -23.08 22.27
CA VAL A 658 19.22 -24.23 21.37
C VAL A 658 17.87 -24.92 21.22
N GLN A 659 17.41 -25.05 19.97
CA GLN A 659 16.15 -25.70 19.65
C GLN A 659 16.39 -26.94 18.78
N VAL A 660 15.83 -28.07 19.20
CA VAL A 660 15.96 -29.34 18.49
C VAL A 660 14.59 -29.74 17.97
N PHE A 661 14.48 -29.86 16.64
CA PHE A 661 13.27 -30.31 15.97
C PHE A 661 13.47 -31.73 15.44
N THR A 662 12.88 -32.71 16.11
CA THR A 662 12.78 -34.09 15.62
C THR A 662 11.45 -34.27 14.91
N ARG A 663 11.50 -34.82 13.69
CA ARG A 663 10.31 -35.10 12.88
C ARG A 663 9.85 -36.53 13.03
#